data_AF-A0A453I539-F1
#
_entry.id   AF-A0A453I539-F1
#
_cell.length_a   1.000
_cell.length_b   1.000
_cell.length_c   1.000
_cell.angle_alpha   90.00
_cell.angle_beta   90.00
_cell.angle_gamma   90.00
#
_symmetry.space_group_name_H-M   'P 1'
#
loop_
_entity.id
_entity.type
_entity.pdbx_description
1 polymer ?
#
loop_
_entity_poly.entity_id
_entity_poly.type
_entity_poly.pdbx_seq_one_letter_code
_entity_poly.pdbx_strand_id
1 'polypeptide(L)'
;HILNCSSHNDPFVLELDFEPFTALIPRPSRSSSIGNGVQFLNRHLSSILFRNRDCLEPLLDFLREHRHKGHVMMLNDRIQSVGRLQSVLTKAEEHLSKLPAETPYLQFANQFQEWGLEKGWGDTAEHVLEMIHLLLDILQAPDPSTLETFLGRIPMIFNVVIVSPHGYFGQANVLGMPDTGGQIVYILDQVRALEDEMVLRLKKQGLDVTPKILIVTRLIPDSKGTSCNQRLERISGTQHTYILRVPFRNENGILRKWISRFDVWPYLEKFAEDAAGEIAAELQGTPDFIIGNYSDGNLVASLLSYKMGITQCNIAHALEKTKYPDSDIYWKKFDEKYHFSCQFTADIIAMNNADFIITSTYQEIAGSKNTVGQYESHTAFTLPGLYRVVHGIDVFDPKFNIVSPGADMSIYFPFTEKDKRLTALHGSIESLIYDPEQNDVHIGHLDDRSKPILFSMARLDRVKNMTGLVEAYSKNAKLRSLVNLVVVAGYNDVKKSKDREEIAEIEKMHELIKTYNLFGQFRWISAQTNRARNGELYRYIADTHGAFVQPALYEAFGLTVVEAMTCGLPTFATLHGGPAEIIEHGISGFHIDPYHPDQAATLMADFFEKCKQDPNHWVKISDRGLQRIYEKYTWKIYSERLMTLAGVYGFWKYVSKLERRETRRYLEMFYILKLRELVRSSLSASPLVAHSN
;
A
#
# COMPACT_ATOMS: atom_id res chain seq x y z
N HIS A 1 -5.13 -5.89 39.88
CA HIS A 1 -6.33 -6.74 39.75
C HIS A 1 -6.54 -7.34 38.35
N ILE A 2 -6.11 -6.72 37.25
CA ILE A 2 -6.56 -7.15 35.91
C ILE A 2 -5.79 -8.34 35.30
N LEU A 3 -4.47 -8.54 35.49
CA LEU A 3 -3.82 -9.73 34.89
C LEU A 3 -2.70 -10.43 35.65
N ASN A 4 -1.93 -9.80 36.56
CA ASN A 4 -0.87 -10.51 37.31
C ASN A 4 -0.44 -9.69 38.55
N CYS A 5 -1.08 -9.93 39.70
CA CYS A 5 -0.73 -9.26 40.97
C CYS A 5 0.37 -9.96 41.79
N SER A 6 0.96 -11.05 41.32
CA SER A 6 1.94 -11.82 42.11
C SER A 6 3.36 -11.88 41.52
N SER A 7 3.61 -11.34 40.32
CA SER A 7 4.92 -11.42 39.65
C SER A 7 5.45 -10.09 39.05
N HIS A 8 4.79 -8.96 39.28
CA HIS A 8 5.10 -7.69 38.61
C HIS A 8 5.40 -6.54 39.56
N ASN A 9 6.59 -6.58 40.15
CA ASN A 9 7.33 -5.40 40.57
C ASN A 9 8.81 -5.63 40.26
N ASP A 10 9.13 -6.14 39.06
CA ASP A 10 10.51 -6.11 38.59
C ASP A 10 10.82 -4.66 38.18
N PRO A 11 11.69 -3.93 38.92
CA PRO A 11 12.01 -2.54 38.59
C PRO A 11 12.87 -2.43 37.33
N PHE A 12 13.35 -3.54 36.77
CA PHE A 12 14.25 -3.59 35.60
C PHE A 12 13.61 -4.23 34.36
N VAL A 13 12.27 -4.21 34.27
CA VAL A 13 11.57 -4.60 33.02
C VAL A 13 12.12 -3.76 31.86
N LEU A 14 12.44 -4.40 30.73
CA LEU A 14 12.89 -3.72 29.53
C LEU A 14 11.86 -2.69 29.07
N GLU A 15 12.27 -1.43 29.01
CA GLU A 15 11.49 -0.32 28.46
C GLU A 15 12.10 0.09 27.12
N LEU A 16 11.27 0.09 26.07
CA LEU A 16 11.63 0.55 24.74
C LEU A 16 11.21 2.01 24.59
N ASP A 17 12.20 2.86 24.35
CA ASP A 17 12.03 4.30 24.17
C ASP A 17 12.87 4.77 22.97
N PHE A 18 12.17 5.12 21.89
CA PHE A 18 12.76 5.62 20.65
C PHE A 18 12.79 7.16 20.58
N GLU A 19 12.23 7.87 21.56
CA GLU A 19 12.19 9.33 21.55
C GLU A 19 13.60 9.96 21.57
N PRO A 20 14.57 9.52 22.40
CA PRO A 20 15.91 10.08 22.43
C PRO A 20 16.67 9.92 21.10
N PHE A 21 16.38 8.84 20.37
CA PHE A 21 17.03 8.48 19.12
C PHE A 21 16.52 9.29 17.92
N THR A 22 15.43 10.04 18.09
CA THR A 22 14.80 10.84 17.04
C THR A 22 14.75 12.33 17.41
N ALA A 23 15.46 12.75 18.46
CA ALA A 23 15.43 14.12 18.98
C ALA A 23 16.08 15.17 18.05
N LEU A 24 17.04 14.74 17.21
CA LEU A 24 17.71 15.62 16.24
C LEU A 24 16.87 15.83 14.97
N ILE A 25 15.90 14.95 14.72
CA ILE A 25 15.02 15.05 13.56
C ILE A 25 13.94 16.09 13.87
N PRO A 26 13.79 17.15 13.07
CA PRO A 26 12.76 18.15 13.28
C PRO A 26 11.37 17.51 13.15
N ARG A 27 10.42 17.91 13.99
CA ARG A 27 9.05 17.38 13.97
C ARG A 27 8.01 18.48 13.74
N PRO A 28 6.99 18.24 12.91
CA PRO A 28 5.80 19.08 12.87
C PRO A 28 5.02 18.95 14.18
N SER A 29 4.31 20.02 14.56
CA SER A 29 3.43 20.05 15.74
C SER A 29 1.94 20.13 15.39
N ARG A 30 1.60 20.25 14.09
CA ARG A 30 0.22 20.40 13.61
C ARG A 30 -0.29 19.08 13.08
N SER A 31 -1.47 18.65 13.52
CA SER A 31 -2.11 17.42 13.03
C SER A 31 -2.29 17.39 11.51
N SER A 32 -2.55 18.55 10.89
CA SER A 32 -2.64 18.69 9.42
C SER A 32 -1.35 18.29 8.67
N SER A 33 -0.22 18.23 9.36
CA SER A 33 1.08 17.85 8.78
C SER A 33 1.37 16.34 8.88
N ILE A 34 0.61 15.58 9.66
CA ILE A 34 0.78 14.13 9.78
C ILE A 34 0.56 13.49 8.41
N GLY A 35 1.43 12.55 8.04
CA GLY A 35 1.40 11.92 6.72
C GLY A 35 1.86 12.82 5.57
N ASN A 36 2.37 14.02 5.85
CA ASN A 36 2.99 14.92 4.87
C ASN A 36 4.47 15.17 5.20
N GLY A 37 5.15 14.13 5.68
CA GLY A 37 6.50 14.21 6.20
C GLY A 37 7.52 14.75 5.19
N VAL A 38 7.45 14.34 3.92
CA VAL A 38 8.36 14.85 2.88
C VAL A 38 8.26 16.37 2.69
N GLN A 39 7.06 16.94 2.75
CA GLN A 39 6.87 18.39 2.60
C GLN A 39 7.48 19.14 3.79
N PHE A 40 7.38 18.57 4.99
CA PHE A 40 8.00 19.14 6.18
C PHE A 40 9.53 19.08 6.09
N LEU A 41 10.07 17.93 5.67
CA LEU A 41 11.51 17.76 5.47
C LEU A 41 12.06 18.70 4.40
N ASN A 42 11.37 18.85 3.27
CA ASN A 42 11.78 19.77 2.21
C ASN A 42 11.81 21.22 2.69
N ARG A 43 10.84 21.64 3.51
CA ARG A 43 10.87 22.97 4.17
C ARG A 43 12.05 23.13 5.09
N HIS A 44 12.36 22.09 5.86
CA HIS A 44 13.50 22.12 6.76
C HIS A 44 14.83 22.20 6.02
N LEU A 45 15.05 21.35 5.00
CA LEU A 45 16.25 21.39 4.15
C LEU A 45 16.39 22.73 3.45
N SER A 46 15.35 23.20 2.77
CA SER A 46 15.37 24.49 2.07
C SER A 46 15.77 25.63 3.03
N SER A 47 15.24 25.64 4.26
CA SER A 47 15.64 26.63 5.27
C SER A 47 17.09 26.48 5.73
N ILE A 48 17.66 25.27 5.78
CA ILE A 48 19.08 25.06 6.15
C ILE A 48 19.97 25.51 5.00
N LEU A 49 19.68 25.04 3.77
CA LEU A 49 20.43 25.35 2.56
C LEU A 49 20.48 26.87 2.29
N PHE A 50 19.41 27.60 2.63
CA PHE A 50 19.37 29.06 2.51
C PHE A 50 20.30 29.79 3.48
N ARG A 51 20.56 29.24 4.68
CA ARG A 51 21.27 29.95 5.77
C ARG A 51 22.77 29.95 5.63
N ASN A 52 23.37 28.91 5.07
CA ASN A 52 24.82 28.81 4.89
C ASN A 52 25.18 28.13 3.57
N ARG A 53 26.10 28.73 2.82
CA ARG A 53 26.62 28.19 1.56
C ARG A 53 27.32 26.84 1.74
N ASP A 54 27.93 26.60 2.90
CA ASP A 54 28.56 25.31 3.24
C ASP A 54 27.52 24.18 3.33
N CYS A 55 26.24 24.49 3.59
CA CYS A 55 25.18 23.49 3.64
C CYS A 55 24.81 22.92 2.27
N LEU A 56 25.30 23.51 1.17
CA LEU A 56 25.12 23.00 -0.19
C LEU A 56 26.19 21.96 -0.58
N GLU A 57 27.29 21.84 0.17
CA GLU A 57 28.35 20.86 -0.11
C GLU A 57 27.84 19.41 -0.11
N PRO A 58 26.96 18.96 0.82
CA PRO A 58 26.37 17.61 0.73
C PRO A 58 25.59 17.36 -0.55
N LEU A 59 24.94 18.38 -1.13
CA LEU A 59 24.23 18.25 -2.41
C LEU A 59 25.22 18.11 -3.58
N LEU A 60 26.30 18.89 -3.57
CA LEU A 60 27.36 18.78 -4.55
C LEU A 60 28.03 17.40 -4.49
N ASP A 61 28.42 16.96 -3.29
CA ASP A 61 29.06 15.67 -3.06
C ASP A 61 28.14 14.53 -3.49
N PHE A 62 26.85 14.61 -3.14
CA PHE A 62 25.85 13.65 -3.57
C PHE A 62 25.78 13.52 -5.10
N LEU A 63 25.70 14.64 -5.82
CA LEU A 63 25.65 14.65 -7.28
C LEU A 63 26.96 14.16 -7.94
N ARG A 64 28.11 14.40 -7.31
CA ARG A 64 29.43 13.98 -7.80
C ARG A 64 29.74 12.51 -7.55
N GLU A 65 29.29 11.98 -6.40
CA GLU A 65 29.45 10.58 -6.03
C GLU A 65 28.45 9.66 -6.75
N HIS A 66 27.39 10.23 -7.33
CA HIS A 66 26.33 9.47 -7.99
C HIS A 66 26.85 8.67 -9.19
N ARG A 67 26.66 7.35 -9.14
CA ARG A 67 27.14 6.42 -10.15
C ARG A 67 26.10 5.35 -10.46
N HIS A 68 25.99 4.97 -11.72
CA HIS A 68 25.21 3.81 -12.16
C HIS A 68 26.10 2.84 -12.94
N LYS A 69 26.20 1.58 -12.48
CA LYS A 69 27.07 0.54 -13.07
C LYS A 69 28.49 1.03 -13.36
N GLY A 70 29.08 1.77 -12.42
CA GLY A 70 30.43 2.34 -12.52
C GLY A 70 30.55 3.63 -13.34
N HIS A 71 29.53 4.02 -14.09
CA HIS A 71 29.52 5.27 -14.86
C HIS A 71 29.12 6.44 -13.96
N VAL A 72 29.87 7.54 -14.05
CA VAL A 72 29.55 8.79 -13.34
C VAL A 72 28.29 9.40 -13.94
N MET A 73 27.41 9.91 -13.09
CA MET A 73 26.15 10.55 -13.44
C MET A 73 26.17 11.99 -12.92
N MET A 74 25.37 12.87 -13.52
CA MET A 74 25.20 14.27 -13.11
C MET A 74 26.49 15.11 -13.17
N LEU A 75 27.40 14.98 -12.20
CA LEU A 75 28.63 15.79 -12.07
C LEU A 75 29.88 14.90 -12.01
N ASN A 76 30.96 15.30 -12.68
CA ASN A 76 32.27 14.64 -12.54
C ASN A 76 33.26 15.44 -11.67
N ASP A 77 34.45 14.88 -11.49
CA ASP A 77 35.49 15.40 -10.57
C ASP A 77 36.06 16.79 -10.96
N ARG A 78 35.66 17.35 -12.10
CA ARG A 78 36.01 18.73 -12.49
C ARG A 78 35.27 19.79 -11.67
N ILE A 79 34.19 19.40 -10.97
CA ILE A 79 33.38 20.29 -10.14
C ILE A 79 33.62 19.95 -8.67
N GLN A 80 34.51 20.74 -8.04
CA GLN A 80 34.98 20.50 -6.67
C GLN A 80 34.43 21.49 -5.63
N SER A 81 33.68 22.50 -6.06
CA SER A 81 33.08 23.49 -5.17
C SER A 81 31.77 24.01 -5.71
N VAL A 82 30.91 24.49 -4.81
CA VAL A 82 29.61 25.08 -5.16
C VAL A 82 29.78 26.29 -6.09
N GLY A 83 30.84 27.09 -5.90
CA GLY A 83 31.13 28.23 -6.79
C GLY A 83 31.48 27.81 -8.22
N ARG A 84 32.22 26.70 -8.39
CA ARG A 84 32.51 26.15 -9.72
C ARG A 84 31.26 25.58 -10.36
N LEU A 85 30.42 24.87 -9.59
CA LEU A 85 29.14 24.34 -10.04
C LEU A 85 28.26 25.46 -10.60
N GLN A 86 28.06 26.53 -9.83
CA GLN A 86 27.25 27.68 -10.25
C GLN A 86 27.75 28.30 -11.56
N SER A 87 29.07 28.50 -11.69
CA SER A 87 29.67 29.05 -12.91
C SER A 87 29.47 28.13 -14.14
N VAL A 88 29.57 26.81 -13.96
CA VAL A 88 29.36 25.84 -15.04
C VAL A 88 27.88 25.79 -15.45
N LEU A 89 26.95 25.82 -14.49
CA LEU A 89 25.51 25.80 -14.76
C LEU A 89 25.05 27.04 -15.53
N THR A 90 25.48 28.25 -15.14
CA THR A 90 25.17 29.48 -15.90
C THR A 90 25.73 29.45 -17.32
N LYS A 91 26.92 28.87 -17.51
CA LYS A 91 27.50 28.69 -18.85
C LYS A 91 26.69 27.69 -19.68
N ALA A 92 26.20 26.63 -19.06
CA ALA A 92 25.37 25.63 -19.71
C ALA A 92 23.98 26.20 -20.09
N GLU A 93 23.36 26.98 -19.21
CA GLU A 93 22.12 27.72 -19.47
C GLU A 93 22.23 28.63 -20.70
N GLU A 94 23.29 29.45 -20.79
CA GLU A 94 23.52 30.35 -21.94
C GLU A 94 23.73 29.58 -23.25
N HIS A 95 24.37 28.41 -23.18
CA HIS A 95 24.59 27.56 -24.35
C HIS A 95 23.29 26.89 -24.81
N LEU A 96 22.54 26.28 -23.90
CA LEU A 96 21.28 25.60 -24.21
C LEU A 96 20.21 26.56 -24.72
N SER A 97 20.17 27.80 -24.21
CA SER A 97 19.23 28.83 -24.67
C SER A 97 19.40 29.21 -26.14
N LYS A 98 20.53 28.84 -26.77
CA LYS A 98 20.80 29.08 -28.20
C LYS A 98 20.43 27.87 -29.08
N LEU A 99 20.10 26.73 -28.48
CA LEU A 99 19.73 25.51 -29.18
C LEU A 99 18.20 25.41 -29.31
N PRO A 100 17.67 24.75 -30.35
CA PRO A 100 16.27 24.33 -30.39
C PRO A 100 15.91 23.44 -29.19
N ALA A 101 14.70 23.60 -28.64
CA ALA A 101 14.21 22.84 -27.47
C ALA A 101 14.37 21.32 -27.62
N GLU A 102 14.05 20.79 -28.80
CA GLU A 102 14.09 19.35 -29.13
C GLU A 102 15.49 18.81 -29.44
N THR A 103 16.55 19.62 -29.28
CA THR A 103 17.91 19.19 -29.59
C THR A 103 18.31 18.03 -28.67
N PRO A 104 18.65 16.84 -29.19
CA PRO A 104 19.00 15.68 -28.36
C PRO A 104 20.31 15.90 -27.58
N TYR A 105 20.37 15.41 -26.34
CA TYR A 105 21.54 15.50 -25.45
C TYR A 105 22.85 15.08 -26.13
N LEU A 106 22.80 14.03 -26.96
CA LEU A 106 23.95 13.51 -27.70
C LEU A 106 24.68 14.56 -28.55
N GLN A 107 23.99 15.61 -29.02
CA GLN A 107 24.59 16.64 -29.87
C GLN A 107 25.51 17.60 -29.09
N PHE A 108 25.28 17.77 -27.79
CA PHE A 108 26.05 18.67 -26.92
C PHE A 108 26.73 17.96 -25.73
N ALA A 109 26.63 16.63 -25.65
CA ALA A 109 27.19 15.80 -24.57
C ALA A 109 28.69 15.99 -24.35
N ASN A 110 29.49 16.03 -25.42
CA ASN A 110 30.96 16.17 -25.31
C ASN A 110 31.34 17.49 -24.64
N GLN A 111 30.67 18.57 -25.02
CA GLN A 111 30.90 19.89 -24.46
C GLN A 111 30.48 19.97 -22.98
N PHE A 112 29.37 19.33 -22.62
CA PHE A 112 28.93 19.20 -21.23
C PHE A 112 29.94 18.43 -20.38
N GLN A 113 30.45 17.31 -20.90
CA GLN A 113 31.44 16.49 -20.21
C GLN A 113 32.74 17.26 -19.94
N GLU A 114 33.19 18.08 -20.89
CA GLU A 114 34.35 18.96 -20.71
C GLU A 114 34.15 19.98 -19.58
N TRP A 115 32.93 20.45 -19.37
CA TRP A 115 32.60 21.38 -18.29
C TRP A 115 32.39 20.69 -16.94
N GLY A 116 32.17 19.39 -16.96
CA GLY A 116 31.98 18.57 -15.76
C GLY A 116 30.56 18.04 -15.58
N LEU A 117 29.69 18.20 -16.58
CA LEU A 117 28.31 17.73 -16.57
C LEU A 117 28.22 16.40 -17.33
N GLU A 118 27.86 15.33 -16.64
CA GLU A 118 27.67 13.98 -17.20
C GLU A 118 26.19 13.74 -17.56
N LYS A 119 25.85 12.54 -18.05
CA LYS A 119 24.46 12.18 -18.38
C LYS A 119 23.53 12.23 -17.16
N GLY A 120 22.23 12.38 -17.41
CA GLY A 120 21.17 12.32 -16.38
C GLY A 120 20.42 13.64 -16.13
N TRP A 121 20.71 14.69 -16.91
CA TRP A 121 20.02 15.99 -16.83
C TRP A 121 18.76 16.08 -17.70
N GLY A 122 18.67 15.29 -18.76
CA GLY A 122 17.60 15.39 -19.75
C GLY A 122 17.93 14.65 -21.06
N ASP A 123 16.91 14.24 -21.81
CA ASP A 123 17.08 13.71 -23.18
C ASP A 123 17.16 14.81 -24.25
N THR A 124 16.51 15.96 -24.02
CA THR A 124 16.51 17.13 -24.92
C THR A 124 17.10 18.37 -24.24
N ALA A 125 17.47 19.38 -25.03
CA ALA A 125 17.96 20.67 -24.53
C ALA A 125 16.96 21.34 -23.57
N GLU A 126 15.66 21.23 -23.84
CA GLU A 126 14.60 21.73 -22.95
C GLU A 126 14.63 21.05 -21.58
N HIS A 127 14.61 19.72 -21.51
CA HIS A 127 14.61 19.01 -20.23
C HIS A 127 15.91 19.23 -19.45
N VAL A 128 17.05 19.29 -20.13
CA VAL A 128 18.34 19.62 -19.49
C VAL A 128 18.29 21.04 -18.92
N LEU A 129 17.76 22.00 -19.66
CA LEU A 129 17.63 23.39 -19.22
C LEU A 129 16.70 23.51 -18.01
N GLU A 130 15.57 22.80 -17.99
CA GLU A 130 14.69 22.73 -16.82
C GLU A 130 15.44 22.25 -15.57
N MET A 131 16.20 21.15 -15.68
CA MET A 131 16.97 20.62 -14.54
C MET A 131 18.08 21.58 -14.08
N ILE A 132 18.73 22.30 -15.02
CA ILE A 132 19.72 23.32 -14.69
C ILE A 132 19.08 24.50 -13.96
N HIS A 133 17.90 24.98 -14.42
CA HIS A 133 17.17 26.05 -13.74
C HIS A 133 16.80 25.65 -12.31
N LEU A 134 16.24 24.44 -12.12
CA LEU A 134 15.91 23.94 -10.78
C LEU A 134 17.13 23.96 -9.85
N LEU A 135 18.30 23.52 -10.33
CA LEU A 135 19.52 23.53 -9.52
C LEU A 135 20.05 24.94 -9.28
N LEU A 136 20.03 25.83 -10.28
CA LEU A 136 20.41 27.23 -10.10
C LEU A 136 19.52 27.94 -9.08
N ASP A 137 18.21 27.71 -9.12
CA ASP A 137 17.25 28.21 -8.15
C ASP A 137 17.56 27.68 -6.73
N ILE A 138 17.89 26.40 -6.59
CA ILE A 138 18.32 25.81 -5.31
C ILE A 138 19.63 26.43 -4.80
N LEU A 139 20.59 26.75 -5.69
CA LEU A 139 21.86 27.37 -5.32
C LEU A 139 21.71 28.85 -4.95
N GLN A 140 20.69 29.54 -5.49
CA GLN A 140 20.45 30.96 -5.26
C GLN A 140 19.46 31.23 -4.12
N ALA A 141 18.30 30.59 -4.16
CA ALA A 141 17.20 30.78 -3.22
C ALA A 141 16.38 29.47 -3.10
N PRO A 142 16.88 28.47 -2.36
CA PRO A 142 16.23 27.18 -2.28
C PRO A 142 14.84 27.27 -1.65
N ASP A 143 13.83 26.80 -2.37
CA ASP A 143 12.47 26.60 -1.86
C ASP A 143 12.10 25.11 -1.82
N PRO A 144 11.10 24.71 -1.01
CA PRO A 144 10.77 23.31 -0.79
C PRO A 144 10.28 22.59 -2.05
N SER A 145 9.55 23.29 -2.93
CA SER A 145 8.94 22.69 -4.12
C SER A 145 9.94 22.44 -5.23
N THR A 146 10.88 23.38 -5.42
CA THR A 146 12.00 23.23 -6.35
C THR A 146 12.94 22.11 -5.88
N LEU A 147 13.26 22.06 -4.58
CA LEU A 147 14.09 20.99 -4.02
C LEU A 147 13.45 19.61 -4.20
N GLU A 148 12.17 19.48 -3.91
CA GLU A 148 11.42 18.22 -4.11
C GLU A 148 11.43 17.78 -5.57
N THR A 149 11.16 18.73 -6.47
CA THR A 149 11.11 18.49 -7.91
C THR A 149 12.48 18.07 -8.45
N PHE A 150 13.55 18.77 -8.04
CA PHE A 150 14.91 18.43 -8.43
C PHE A 150 15.31 17.05 -7.93
N LEU A 151 15.21 16.79 -6.61
CA LEU A 151 15.59 15.51 -6.01
C LEU A 151 14.76 14.35 -6.56
N GLY A 152 13.47 14.57 -6.86
CA GLY A 152 12.60 13.57 -7.47
C GLY A 152 12.93 13.29 -8.94
N ARG A 153 13.59 14.22 -9.65
CA ARG A 153 13.99 14.07 -11.05
C ARG A 153 15.38 13.44 -11.21
N ILE A 154 16.26 13.49 -10.21
CA ILE A 154 17.58 12.84 -10.29
C ILE A 154 17.38 11.35 -10.57
N PRO A 155 18.06 10.77 -11.59
CA PRO A 155 17.91 9.37 -11.94
C PRO A 155 18.63 8.49 -10.90
N MET A 156 17.93 8.10 -9.83
CA MET A 156 18.50 7.34 -8.71
C MET A 156 17.98 5.92 -8.58
N ILE A 157 16.81 5.65 -9.13
CA ILE A 157 16.09 4.40 -8.93
C ILE A 157 16.02 3.64 -10.25
N PHE A 158 16.81 2.57 -10.37
CA PHE A 158 16.88 1.71 -11.55
C PHE A 158 16.44 0.27 -11.22
N ASN A 159 16.84 -0.21 -10.04
CA ASN A 159 16.56 -1.54 -9.53
C ASN A 159 15.72 -1.45 -8.25
N VAL A 160 14.50 -1.97 -8.28
CA VAL A 160 13.58 -1.97 -7.13
C VAL A 160 13.35 -3.40 -6.64
N VAL A 161 13.42 -3.60 -5.33
CA VAL A 161 13.02 -4.85 -4.68
C VAL A 161 11.78 -4.61 -3.82
N ILE A 162 10.77 -5.45 -3.98
CA ILE A 162 9.56 -5.46 -3.17
C ILE A 162 9.51 -6.78 -2.42
N VAL A 163 9.31 -6.75 -1.10
CA VAL A 163 9.37 -7.96 -0.26
C VAL A 163 7.98 -8.28 0.28
N SER A 164 7.48 -9.48 -0.02
CA SER A 164 6.16 -9.98 0.43
C SER A 164 6.21 -11.51 0.64
N PRO A 165 6.77 -12.01 1.75
CA PRO A 165 7.09 -13.43 1.92
C PRO A 165 5.87 -14.35 2.09
N HIS A 166 4.89 -13.99 2.92
CA HIS A 166 3.73 -14.83 3.21
C HIS A 166 2.72 -14.94 2.05
N GLY A 167 1.77 -15.87 2.21
CA GLY A 167 0.67 -16.08 1.27
C GLY A 167 1.07 -16.84 0.00
N TYR A 168 0.09 -17.06 -0.88
CA TYR A 168 0.31 -17.61 -2.22
C TYR A 168 0.47 -16.46 -3.20
N PHE A 169 1.68 -15.89 -3.29
CA PHE A 169 1.92 -14.78 -4.21
C PHE A 169 2.00 -15.28 -5.66
N GLY A 170 1.05 -14.86 -6.51
CA GLY A 170 0.98 -15.20 -7.93
C GLY A 170 -0.08 -14.36 -8.66
N GLN A 171 -0.17 -14.52 -9.98
CA GLN A 171 -1.04 -13.68 -10.83
C GLN A 171 -2.41 -14.30 -11.10
N ALA A 172 -2.54 -15.62 -10.99
CA ALA A 172 -3.76 -16.37 -11.30
C ALA A 172 -3.98 -17.49 -10.28
N ASN A 173 -5.25 -17.82 -10.02
CA ASN A 173 -5.68 -18.90 -9.13
C ASN A 173 -5.21 -18.78 -7.66
N VAL A 174 -4.82 -17.57 -7.21
CA VAL A 174 -4.35 -17.33 -5.85
C VAL A 174 -5.32 -16.55 -4.98
N LEU A 175 -6.10 -15.62 -5.55
CA LEU A 175 -7.00 -14.76 -4.77
C LEU A 175 -8.05 -15.62 -4.04
N GLY A 176 -8.16 -15.41 -2.71
CA GLY A 176 -9.03 -16.20 -1.84
C GLY A 176 -8.34 -17.39 -1.17
N MET A 177 -7.09 -17.71 -1.53
CA MET A 177 -6.28 -18.66 -0.76
C MET A 177 -5.89 -18.07 0.62
N PRO A 178 -5.51 -18.91 1.61
CA PRO A 178 -5.07 -18.44 2.92
C PRO A 178 -3.95 -17.38 2.81
N ASP A 179 -4.07 -16.31 3.60
CA ASP A 179 -3.17 -15.16 3.62
C ASP A 179 -2.96 -14.47 2.26
N THR A 180 -3.90 -14.62 1.33
CA THR A 180 -3.76 -14.19 -0.06
C THR A 180 -4.94 -13.30 -0.45
N GLY A 181 -4.72 -11.98 -0.44
CA GLY A 181 -5.80 -11.00 -0.60
C GLY A 181 -5.36 -9.66 -1.20
N GLY A 182 -5.90 -8.57 -0.65
CA GLY A 182 -5.72 -7.21 -1.17
C GLY A 182 -4.27 -6.76 -1.31
N GLN A 183 -3.37 -7.24 -0.44
CA GLN A 183 -1.92 -6.96 -0.53
C GLN A 183 -1.32 -7.40 -1.87
N ILE A 184 -1.71 -8.56 -2.41
CA ILE A 184 -1.18 -9.05 -3.69
C ILE A 184 -1.74 -8.22 -4.83
N VAL A 185 -3.03 -7.88 -4.79
CA VAL A 185 -3.65 -6.99 -5.77
C VAL A 185 -2.96 -5.63 -5.78
N TYR A 186 -2.71 -5.07 -4.59
CA TYR A 186 -1.99 -3.83 -4.40
C TYR A 186 -0.60 -3.89 -5.05
N ILE A 187 0.21 -4.90 -4.73
CA ILE A 187 1.59 -4.99 -5.23
C ILE A 187 1.60 -5.22 -6.75
N LEU A 188 0.71 -6.07 -7.28
CA LEU A 188 0.63 -6.33 -8.73
C LEU A 188 0.26 -5.08 -9.53
N ASP A 189 -0.67 -4.27 -9.03
CA ASP A 189 -1.06 -3.03 -9.70
C ASP A 189 0.00 -1.92 -9.47
N GLN A 190 0.63 -1.89 -8.29
CA GLN A 190 1.74 -0.99 -7.95
C GLN A 190 2.91 -1.15 -8.93
N VAL A 191 3.38 -2.38 -9.17
CA VAL A 191 4.58 -2.59 -9.99
C VAL A 191 4.39 -2.25 -11.46
N ARG A 192 3.16 -2.41 -11.98
CA ARG A 192 2.85 -2.02 -13.36
C ARG A 192 3.01 -0.51 -13.54
N ALA A 193 2.37 0.27 -12.66
CA ALA A 193 2.49 1.72 -12.70
C ALA A 193 3.90 2.21 -12.36
N LEU A 194 4.58 1.53 -11.45
CA LEU A 194 5.96 1.86 -11.08
C LEU A 194 6.92 1.61 -12.25
N GLU A 195 6.79 0.51 -12.99
CA GLU A 195 7.61 0.26 -14.18
C GLU A 195 7.40 1.34 -15.25
N ASP A 196 6.15 1.68 -15.55
CA ASP A 196 5.83 2.73 -16.52
C ASP A 196 6.45 4.08 -16.14
N GLU A 197 6.35 4.47 -14.88
CA GLU A 197 6.93 5.71 -14.36
C GLU A 197 8.46 5.68 -14.34
N MET A 198 9.07 4.55 -13.98
CA MET A 198 10.52 4.37 -14.02
C MET A 198 11.05 4.51 -15.45
N VAL A 199 10.43 3.84 -16.42
CA VAL A 199 10.80 3.94 -17.85
C VAL A 199 10.65 5.39 -18.33
N LEU A 200 9.53 6.04 -17.98
CA LEU A 200 9.29 7.43 -18.35
C LEU A 200 10.36 8.38 -17.79
N ARG A 201 10.71 8.28 -16.51
CA ARG A 201 11.72 9.13 -15.88
C ARG A 201 13.11 8.90 -16.47
N LEU A 202 13.52 7.64 -16.63
CA LEU A 202 14.83 7.31 -17.19
C LEU A 202 14.98 7.84 -18.62
N LYS A 203 13.93 7.66 -19.43
CA LYS A 203 13.89 8.21 -20.79
C LYS A 203 13.99 9.73 -20.79
N LYS A 204 13.18 10.43 -19.98
CA LYS A 204 13.23 11.89 -19.85
C LYS A 204 14.58 12.42 -19.40
N GLN A 205 15.36 11.63 -18.63
CA GLN A 205 16.72 11.98 -18.22
C GLN A 205 17.81 11.61 -19.23
N GLY A 206 17.44 11.18 -20.44
CA GLY A 206 18.39 10.85 -21.50
C GLY A 206 19.14 9.54 -21.25
N LEU A 207 18.55 8.63 -20.46
CA LEU A 207 19.18 7.37 -20.07
C LEU A 207 18.55 6.20 -20.81
N ASP A 208 19.39 5.49 -21.56
CA ASP A 208 19.05 4.19 -22.15
C ASP A 208 19.37 3.07 -21.14
N VAL A 209 18.65 3.08 -20.01
CA VAL A 209 18.78 2.09 -18.95
C VAL A 209 17.45 1.36 -18.80
N THR A 210 17.51 0.04 -18.84
CA THR A 210 16.36 -0.82 -18.57
C THR A 210 16.16 -0.93 -17.06
N PRO A 211 15.05 -0.43 -16.48
CA PRO A 211 14.77 -0.62 -15.06
C PRO A 211 14.45 -2.10 -14.78
N LYS A 212 14.64 -2.57 -13.55
CA LYS A 212 14.25 -3.92 -13.14
C LYS A 212 13.55 -3.90 -11.78
N ILE A 213 12.40 -4.56 -11.71
CA ILE A 213 11.64 -4.69 -10.46
C ILE A 213 11.54 -6.17 -10.09
N LEU A 214 11.93 -6.51 -8.86
CA LEU A 214 11.83 -7.87 -8.32
C LEU A 214 10.86 -7.90 -7.13
N ILE A 215 9.80 -8.69 -7.24
CA ILE A 215 8.92 -9.03 -6.12
C ILE A 215 9.44 -10.31 -5.47
N VAL A 216 10.09 -10.17 -4.32
CA VAL A 216 10.68 -11.26 -3.56
C VAL A 216 9.65 -11.85 -2.61
N THR A 217 9.33 -13.12 -2.83
CA THR A 217 8.32 -13.87 -2.06
C THR A 217 8.77 -15.30 -1.83
N ARG A 218 7.98 -16.09 -1.10
CA ARG A 218 8.31 -17.47 -0.80
C ARG A 218 8.05 -18.40 -2.00
N LEU A 219 8.99 -19.31 -2.26
CA LEU A 219 8.77 -20.47 -3.13
C LEU A 219 8.03 -21.56 -2.36
N ILE A 220 6.88 -21.99 -2.87
CA ILE A 220 6.05 -23.05 -2.30
C ILE A 220 6.01 -24.22 -3.29
N PRO A 221 6.83 -25.27 -3.08
CA PRO A 221 6.86 -26.44 -3.97
C PRO A 221 5.49 -27.11 -4.13
N ASP A 222 4.73 -27.23 -3.05
CA ASP A 222 3.40 -27.84 -3.05
C ASP A 222 2.33 -26.76 -3.30
N SER A 223 2.35 -26.18 -4.51
CA SER A 223 1.62 -24.95 -4.88
C SER A 223 0.13 -25.13 -5.19
N LYS A 224 -0.43 -26.35 -5.11
CA LYS A 224 -1.86 -26.66 -5.35
C LYS A 224 -2.41 -26.10 -6.68
N GLY A 225 -1.62 -26.16 -7.76
CA GLY A 225 -2.04 -25.72 -9.09
C GLY A 225 -1.78 -24.25 -9.40
N THR A 226 -1.10 -23.51 -8.51
CA THR A 226 -0.62 -22.15 -8.77
C THR A 226 0.83 -22.16 -9.29
N SER A 227 1.30 -21.01 -9.78
CA SER A 227 2.69 -20.78 -10.18
C SER A 227 3.66 -20.56 -9.00
N CYS A 228 3.22 -20.70 -7.75
CA CYS A 228 4.05 -20.41 -6.57
C CYS A 228 5.28 -21.33 -6.40
N ASN A 229 5.37 -22.40 -7.18
CA ASN A 229 6.54 -23.29 -7.25
C ASN A 229 7.59 -22.85 -8.29
N GLN A 230 7.31 -21.83 -9.10
CA GLN A 230 8.22 -21.31 -10.12
C GLN A 230 9.13 -20.24 -9.51
N ARG A 231 10.45 -20.43 -9.61
CA ARG A 231 11.46 -19.48 -9.07
C ARG A 231 11.30 -18.08 -9.64
N LEU A 232 11.11 -17.95 -10.95
CA LEU A 232 11.01 -16.66 -11.62
C LEU A 232 9.76 -16.62 -12.49
N GLU A 233 8.94 -15.59 -12.35
CA GLU A 233 7.71 -15.39 -13.13
C GLU A 233 7.59 -13.93 -13.54
N ARG A 234 7.44 -13.64 -14.84
CA ARG A 234 7.26 -12.26 -15.32
C ARG A 234 5.84 -11.77 -15.02
N ILE A 235 5.71 -10.51 -14.60
CA ILE A 235 4.39 -9.89 -14.40
C ILE A 235 3.74 -9.54 -15.73
N SER A 236 2.45 -9.86 -15.86
CA SER A 236 1.62 -9.56 -17.02
C SER A 236 1.37 -8.05 -17.09
N GLY A 237 1.51 -7.49 -18.29
CA GLY A 237 1.45 -6.04 -18.50
C GLY A 237 2.76 -5.31 -18.24
N THR A 238 3.86 -6.02 -18.01
CA THR A 238 5.19 -5.44 -17.77
C THR A 238 6.26 -6.09 -18.65
N GLN A 239 7.38 -5.40 -18.86
CA GLN A 239 8.53 -5.89 -19.62
C GLN A 239 9.69 -6.34 -18.74
N HIS A 240 9.89 -5.70 -17.59
CA HIS A 240 11.10 -5.83 -16.75
C HIS A 240 10.80 -6.11 -15.28
N THR A 241 9.57 -6.49 -14.97
CA THR A 241 9.12 -6.82 -13.62
C THR A 241 8.91 -8.32 -13.45
N TYR A 242 9.49 -8.88 -12.39
CA TYR A 242 9.46 -10.32 -12.12
C TYR A 242 9.15 -10.63 -10.66
N ILE A 243 8.40 -11.70 -10.42
CA ILE A 243 8.30 -12.36 -9.12
C ILE A 243 9.51 -13.29 -8.98
N LEU A 244 10.32 -13.07 -7.95
CA LEU A 244 11.43 -13.92 -7.54
C LEU A 244 11.03 -14.70 -6.28
N ARG A 245 10.97 -16.02 -6.39
CA ARG A 245 10.56 -16.91 -5.30
C ARG A 245 11.75 -17.62 -4.68
N VAL A 246 11.94 -17.42 -3.39
CA VAL A 246 13.03 -18.02 -2.60
C VAL A 246 12.43 -19.01 -1.59
N PRO A 247 12.91 -20.26 -1.50
CA PRO A 247 12.33 -21.24 -0.58
C PRO A 247 12.66 -20.91 0.88
N PHE A 248 11.71 -21.17 1.78
CA PHE A 248 12.05 -21.28 3.20
C PHE A 248 12.81 -22.57 3.46
N ARG A 249 13.77 -22.50 4.38
CA ARG A 249 14.64 -23.62 4.75
C ARG A 249 14.74 -23.78 6.26
N ASN A 250 14.91 -25.01 6.71
CA ASN A 250 15.37 -25.37 8.04
C ASN A 250 16.57 -26.32 7.93
N GLU A 251 17.03 -26.86 9.06
CA GLU A 251 18.15 -27.82 9.11
C GLU A 251 17.90 -29.08 8.25
N ASN A 252 16.63 -29.45 8.04
CA ASN A 252 16.21 -30.63 7.27
C ASN A 252 15.96 -30.32 5.77
N GLY A 253 16.17 -29.09 5.31
CA GLY A 253 16.04 -28.69 3.91
C GLY A 253 14.87 -27.74 3.63
N ILE A 254 14.29 -27.82 2.42
CA ILE A 254 13.26 -26.89 1.94
C ILE A 254 11.90 -27.22 2.55
N LEU A 255 11.21 -26.20 3.07
CA LEU A 255 9.83 -26.31 3.55
C LEU A 255 8.84 -26.26 2.39
N ARG A 256 8.22 -27.41 2.12
CA ARG A 256 7.40 -27.63 0.92
C ARG A 256 5.97 -27.10 1.00
N LYS A 257 5.36 -27.17 2.17
CA LYS A 257 3.95 -26.81 2.42
C LYS A 257 3.80 -25.33 2.75
N TRP A 258 2.64 -24.75 2.44
CA TRP A 258 2.27 -23.42 2.91
C TRP A 258 2.33 -23.31 4.43
N ILE A 259 2.70 -22.13 4.92
CA ILE A 259 2.79 -21.77 6.34
C ILE A 259 2.02 -20.47 6.52
N SER A 260 1.22 -20.41 7.58
CA SER A 260 0.47 -19.21 7.98
C SER A 260 1.42 -18.04 8.22
N ARG A 261 0.98 -16.83 7.90
CA ARG A 261 1.71 -15.58 8.17
C ARG A 261 2.04 -15.38 9.65
N PHE A 262 1.31 -16.03 10.56
CA PHE A 262 1.59 -16.02 11.99
C PHE A 262 2.72 -16.97 12.41
N ASP A 263 3.15 -17.87 11.53
CA ASP A 263 4.11 -18.94 11.83
C ASP A 263 5.41 -18.82 10.99
N VAL A 264 5.57 -17.74 10.21
CA VAL A 264 6.74 -17.58 9.31
C VAL A 264 8.01 -17.14 10.02
N TRP A 265 7.91 -16.59 11.24
CA TRP A 265 9.00 -15.92 11.95
C TRP A 265 10.32 -16.69 12.02
N PRO A 266 10.33 -18.01 12.27
CA PRO A 266 11.57 -18.80 12.32
C PRO A 266 12.38 -18.84 11.03
N TYR A 267 11.76 -18.54 9.90
CA TYR A 267 12.37 -18.72 8.59
C TYR A 267 12.83 -17.39 7.97
N LEU A 268 12.41 -16.25 8.51
CA LEU A 268 12.61 -14.94 7.89
C LEU A 268 14.08 -14.51 7.85
N GLU A 269 14.86 -14.79 8.89
CA GLU A 269 16.30 -14.46 8.89
C GLU A 269 17.03 -15.22 7.78
N LYS A 270 16.84 -16.55 7.72
CA LYS A 270 17.47 -17.37 6.70
C LYS A 270 16.97 -17.03 5.29
N PHE A 271 15.68 -16.74 5.16
CA PHE A 271 15.10 -16.26 3.91
C PHE A 271 15.74 -14.94 3.45
N ALA A 272 15.99 -13.98 4.34
CA ALA A 272 16.65 -12.73 4.00
C ALA A 272 18.10 -12.96 3.50
N GLU A 273 18.83 -13.90 4.13
CA GLU A 273 20.17 -14.28 3.67
C GLU A 273 20.17 -14.88 2.27
N ASP A 274 19.30 -15.86 2.03
CA ASP A 274 19.21 -16.56 0.76
C ASP A 274 18.69 -15.62 -0.34
N ALA A 275 17.68 -14.79 -0.02
CA ALA A 275 17.15 -13.78 -0.93
C ALA A 275 18.19 -12.74 -1.32
N ALA A 276 19.10 -12.35 -0.42
CA ALA A 276 20.17 -11.40 -0.75
C ALA A 276 21.04 -11.90 -1.90
N GLY A 277 21.38 -13.19 -1.93
CA GLY A 277 22.17 -13.80 -3.00
C GLY A 277 21.41 -13.86 -4.32
N GLU A 278 20.15 -14.28 -4.27
CA GLU A 278 19.29 -14.41 -5.45
C GLU A 278 18.96 -13.04 -6.08
N ILE A 279 18.70 -12.02 -5.25
CA ILE A 279 18.48 -10.63 -5.69
C ILE A 279 19.72 -10.11 -6.42
N ALA A 280 20.91 -10.27 -5.82
CA ALA A 280 22.15 -9.79 -6.42
C ALA A 280 22.45 -10.49 -7.76
N ALA A 281 22.17 -11.79 -7.85
CA ALA A 281 22.32 -12.55 -9.09
C ALA A 281 21.35 -12.06 -10.19
N GLU A 282 20.09 -11.82 -9.85
CA GLU A 282 19.09 -11.35 -10.81
C GLU A 282 19.31 -9.90 -11.25
N LEU A 283 19.66 -9.01 -10.34
CA LEU A 283 19.89 -7.59 -10.65
C LEU A 283 21.28 -7.33 -11.25
N GLN A 284 22.21 -8.29 -11.14
CA GLN A 284 23.63 -8.10 -11.45
C GLN A 284 24.23 -6.89 -10.70
N GLY A 285 23.81 -6.70 -9.45
CA GLY A 285 24.14 -5.52 -8.65
C GLY A 285 23.28 -5.43 -7.39
N THR A 286 23.40 -4.31 -6.68
CA THR A 286 22.54 -4.00 -5.53
C THR A 286 21.26 -3.30 -6.00
N PRO A 287 20.13 -3.49 -5.30
CA PRO A 287 18.96 -2.65 -5.48
C PRO A 287 19.26 -1.20 -5.09
N ASP A 288 18.58 -0.26 -5.74
CA ASP A 288 18.62 1.17 -5.36
C ASP A 288 17.55 1.48 -4.30
N PHE A 289 16.47 0.68 -4.28
CA PHE A 289 15.32 0.90 -3.43
C PHE A 289 14.67 -0.42 -3.01
N ILE A 290 14.25 -0.52 -1.74
CA ILE A 290 13.56 -1.68 -1.19
C ILE A 290 12.25 -1.29 -0.50
N ILE A 291 11.18 -2.03 -0.79
CA ILE A 291 9.84 -1.84 -0.23
C ILE A 291 9.44 -3.08 0.56
N GLY A 292 9.33 -2.96 1.88
CA GLY A 292 8.73 -3.98 2.74
C GLY A 292 7.20 -3.91 2.70
N ASN A 293 6.54 -5.08 2.71
CA ASN A 293 5.09 -5.17 2.77
C ASN A 293 4.68 -6.08 3.93
N TYR A 294 3.78 -5.58 4.79
CA TYR A 294 3.32 -6.26 6.00
C TYR A 294 4.46 -6.58 6.98
N SER A 295 4.16 -7.14 8.15
CA SER A 295 5.14 -7.34 9.24
C SER A 295 6.37 -8.17 8.82
N ASP A 296 6.15 -9.30 8.14
CA ASP A 296 7.22 -10.21 7.70
C ASP A 296 8.06 -9.61 6.57
N GLY A 297 7.42 -8.99 5.57
CA GLY A 297 8.12 -8.31 4.48
C GLY A 297 8.88 -7.07 4.95
N ASN A 298 8.31 -6.30 5.87
CA ASN A 298 8.97 -5.15 6.51
C ASN A 298 10.20 -5.58 7.33
N LEU A 299 10.12 -6.69 8.07
CA LEU A 299 11.27 -7.23 8.78
C LEU A 299 12.38 -7.69 7.82
N VAL A 300 12.04 -8.48 6.79
CA VAL A 300 13.02 -8.94 5.80
C VAL A 300 13.63 -7.76 5.03
N ALA A 301 12.82 -6.77 4.65
CA ALA A 301 13.32 -5.54 4.02
C ALA A 301 14.30 -4.79 4.95
N SER A 302 14.05 -4.79 6.27
CA SER A 302 14.95 -4.17 7.25
C SER A 302 16.31 -4.88 7.31
N LEU A 303 16.31 -6.22 7.30
CA LEU A 303 17.54 -7.02 7.26
C LEU A 303 18.34 -6.84 5.96
N LEU A 304 17.64 -6.80 4.82
CA LEU A 304 18.26 -6.58 3.51
C LEU A 304 18.80 -5.15 3.36
N SER A 305 18.01 -4.15 3.74
CA SER A 305 18.40 -2.74 3.78
C SER A 305 19.66 -2.54 4.62
N TYR A 306 19.71 -3.16 5.81
CA TYR A 306 20.87 -3.11 6.68
C TYR A 306 22.14 -3.68 6.02
N LYS A 307 22.01 -4.87 5.40
CA LYS A 307 23.11 -5.62 4.79
C LYS A 307 23.65 -4.93 3.54
N MET A 308 22.78 -4.33 2.74
CA MET A 308 23.11 -3.78 1.43
C MET A 308 23.23 -2.25 1.41
N GLY A 309 22.80 -1.54 2.46
CA GLY A 309 22.88 -0.08 2.55
C GLY A 309 21.84 0.68 1.72
N ILE A 310 20.66 0.09 1.48
CA ILE A 310 19.65 0.57 0.50
C ILE A 310 18.60 1.44 1.17
N THR A 311 18.04 2.42 0.48
CA THR A 311 16.85 3.18 0.96
C THR A 311 15.65 2.26 1.13
N GLN A 312 15.03 2.26 2.31
CA GLN A 312 13.91 1.40 2.68
C GLN A 312 12.61 2.17 2.86
N CYS A 313 11.57 1.69 2.19
CA CYS A 313 10.18 2.04 2.44
C CYS A 313 9.44 0.88 3.11
N ASN A 314 8.54 1.17 4.05
CA ASN A 314 7.60 0.18 4.60
C ASN A 314 6.15 0.54 4.23
N ILE A 315 5.38 -0.50 3.92
CA ILE A 315 3.92 -0.44 3.77
C ILE A 315 3.34 -1.50 4.70
N ALA A 316 2.60 -1.10 5.74
CA ALA A 316 2.05 -2.06 6.70
C ALA A 316 0.93 -2.91 6.09
N HIS A 317 0.07 -2.33 5.25
CA HIS A 317 -1.22 -2.89 4.81
C HIS A 317 -2.24 -3.08 5.94
N ALA A 318 -1.81 -3.65 7.07
CA ALA A 318 -2.57 -3.77 8.29
C ALA A 318 -1.62 -3.96 9.50
N LEU A 319 -2.00 -3.43 10.66
CA LEU A 319 -1.33 -3.70 11.92
C LEU A 319 -2.23 -4.52 12.85
N GLU A 320 -1.85 -5.78 13.10
CA GLU A 320 -2.73 -6.75 13.77
C GLU A 320 -3.08 -6.34 15.20
N LYS A 321 -2.25 -5.54 15.89
CA LYS A 321 -2.54 -5.02 17.23
C LYS A 321 -3.88 -4.28 17.33
N THR A 322 -4.28 -3.59 16.26
CA THR A 322 -5.58 -2.89 16.20
C THR A 322 -6.73 -3.77 15.77
N LYS A 323 -6.45 -4.85 15.02
CA LYS A 323 -7.46 -5.81 14.56
C LYS A 323 -7.85 -6.81 15.64
N TYR A 324 -6.96 -7.06 16.58
CA TYR A 324 -7.20 -7.89 17.76
C TYR A 324 -7.15 -6.99 19.01
N PRO A 325 -8.29 -6.45 19.48
CA PRO A 325 -8.34 -5.59 20.66
C PRO A 325 -7.69 -6.25 21.88
N ASP A 326 -6.96 -5.46 22.65
CA ASP A 326 -6.25 -5.89 23.87
C ASP A 326 -5.25 -7.05 23.64
N SER A 327 -4.87 -7.30 22.38
CA SER A 327 -3.91 -8.36 22.02
C SER A 327 -2.52 -8.12 22.57
N ASP A 328 -2.16 -6.88 22.90
CA ASP A 328 -0.92 -6.53 23.58
C ASP A 328 -0.98 -6.89 25.08
N ILE A 329 -1.99 -6.43 25.82
CA ILE A 329 -2.09 -6.71 27.25
C ILE A 329 -2.37 -8.20 27.54
N TYR A 330 -3.13 -8.88 26.67
CA TYR A 330 -3.45 -10.31 26.77
C TYR A 330 -2.59 -11.19 25.85
N TRP A 331 -1.45 -10.69 25.35
CA TRP A 331 -0.64 -11.37 24.34
C TRP A 331 -0.38 -12.85 24.61
N LYS A 332 -0.12 -13.24 25.87
CA LYS A 332 0.13 -14.64 26.28
C LYS A 332 -1.00 -15.60 25.89
N LYS A 333 -2.25 -15.14 25.88
CA LYS A 333 -3.42 -15.94 25.45
C LYS A 333 -3.48 -16.12 23.93
N PHE A 334 -2.96 -15.13 23.21
CA PHE A 334 -2.93 -15.12 21.75
C PHE A 334 -1.67 -15.77 21.18
N ASP A 335 -0.59 -15.83 21.95
CA ASP A 335 0.75 -16.17 21.44
C ASP A 335 0.86 -17.60 20.93
N GLU A 336 0.17 -18.56 21.56
CA GLU A 336 0.13 -19.96 21.12
C GLU A 336 -0.44 -20.12 19.70
N LYS A 337 -1.33 -19.21 19.28
CA LYS A 337 -2.01 -19.28 17.98
C LYS A 337 -1.49 -18.28 16.96
N TYR A 338 -1.14 -17.06 17.40
CA TYR A 338 -0.86 -15.94 16.50
C TYR A 338 0.57 -15.41 16.62
N HIS A 339 1.33 -15.85 17.63
CA HIS A 339 2.71 -15.41 17.85
C HIS A 339 2.88 -13.87 17.84
N PHE A 340 1.94 -13.16 18.46
CA PHE A 340 1.95 -11.69 18.49
C PHE A 340 3.17 -11.10 19.19
N SER A 341 3.82 -11.84 20.09
CA SER A 341 5.11 -11.44 20.66
C SER A 341 6.15 -11.22 19.57
N CYS A 342 6.28 -12.14 18.62
CA CYS A 342 7.17 -12.02 17.46
C CYS A 342 6.71 -10.89 16.53
N GLN A 343 5.42 -10.84 16.22
CA GLN A 343 4.87 -9.87 15.27
C GLN A 343 5.06 -8.43 15.74
N PHE A 344 4.64 -8.09 16.98
CA PHE A 344 4.73 -6.73 17.49
C PHE A 344 6.19 -6.30 17.71
N THR A 345 7.08 -7.23 18.03
CA THR A 345 8.53 -6.98 18.08
C THR A 345 9.07 -6.64 16.69
N ALA A 346 8.70 -7.42 15.67
CA ALA A 346 9.10 -7.19 14.28
C ALA A 346 8.55 -5.87 13.71
N ASP A 347 7.30 -5.54 14.03
CA ASP A 347 6.65 -4.29 13.64
C ASP A 347 7.42 -3.08 14.20
N ILE A 348 7.73 -3.07 15.51
CA ILE A 348 8.50 -1.97 16.13
C ILE A 348 9.89 -1.84 15.54
N ILE A 349 10.57 -2.96 15.27
CA ILE A 349 11.88 -2.93 14.63
C ILE A 349 11.78 -2.30 13.25
N ALA A 350 10.85 -2.77 12.42
CA ALA A 350 10.76 -2.34 11.04
C ALA A 350 10.25 -0.90 10.91
N MET A 351 9.29 -0.47 11.74
CA MET A 351 8.80 0.92 11.80
C MET A 351 9.93 1.92 12.04
N ASN A 352 10.81 1.59 12.99
CA ASN A 352 11.92 2.48 13.36
C ASN A 352 13.12 2.36 12.40
N ASN A 353 13.29 1.23 11.72
CA ASN A 353 14.35 1.03 10.73
C ASN A 353 14.05 1.70 9.37
N ALA A 354 12.79 1.86 9.00
CA ALA A 354 12.40 2.42 7.71
C ALA A 354 12.90 3.86 7.53
N ASP A 355 13.38 4.17 6.32
CA ASP A 355 13.74 5.54 5.95
C ASP A 355 12.49 6.39 5.77
N PHE A 356 11.42 5.80 5.22
CA PHE A 356 10.07 6.34 5.20
C PHE A 356 8.98 5.27 5.19
N ILE A 357 7.77 5.66 5.57
CA ILE A 357 6.60 4.80 5.67
C ILE A 357 5.52 5.36 4.77
N ILE A 358 4.93 4.50 3.95
CA ILE A 358 3.74 4.82 3.17
C ILE A 358 2.51 4.24 3.86
N THR A 359 1.51 5.09 4.05
CA THR A 359 0.15 4.68 4.44
C THR A 359 -0.85 5.03 3.35
N SER A 360 -1.97 4.32 3.33
CA SER A 360 -3.03 4.58 2.33
C SER A 360 -3.92 5.76 2.74
N THR A 361 -4.04 6.00 4.05
CA THR A 361 -4.92 7.01 4.66
C THR A 361 -4.24 7.70 5.84
N TYR A 362 -4.78 8.86 6.24
CA TYR A 362 -4.44 9.54 7.49
C TYR A 362 -4.84 8.71 8.71
N GLN A 363 -6.01 8.07 8.67
CA GLN A 363 -6.53 7.25 9.75
C GLN A 363 -5.63 6.06 10.10
N GLU A 364 -4.92 5.51 9.11
CA GLU A 364 -3.90 4.49 9.35
C GLU A 364 -2.80 5.01 10.30
N ILE A 365 -2.45 6.29 10.21
CA ILE A 365 -1.43 6.91 11.07
C ILE A 365 -2.02 7.33 12.42
N ALA A 366 -2.95 8.29 12.39
CA ALA A 366 -3.43 9.04 13.57
C ALA A 366 -4.94 8.98 13.78
N GLY A 367 -5.61 8.02 13.13
CA GLY A 367 -7.02 7.73 13.37
C GLY A 367 -7.95 8.91 13.11
N SER A 368 -8.93 9.07 13.97
CA SER A 368 -9.89 10.16 13.96
C SER A 368 -9.88 10.90 15.30
N LYS A 369 -10.75 11.91 15.46
CA LYS A 369 -10.93 12.57 16.76
C LYS A 369 -11.37 11.62 17.88
N ASN A 370 -12.05 10.53 17.54
CA ASN A 370 -12.69 9.62 18.49
C ASN A 370 -12.03 8.23 18.52
N THR A 371 -11.10 7.95 17.61
CA THR A 371 -10.51 6.62 17.45
C THR A 371 -9.01 6.76 17.20
N VAL A 372 -8.21 5.99 17.93
CA VAL A 372 -6.75 5.97 17.78
C VAL A 372 -6.36 5.35 16.44
N GLY A 373 -5.33 5.91 15.79
CA GLY A 373 -4.78 5.38 14.55
C GLY A 373 -4.07 4.04 14.69
N GLN A 374 -3.80 3.36 13.57
CA GLN A 374 -3.12 2.07 13.62
C GLN A 374 -1.69 2.23 14.12
N TYR A 375 -0.91 3.13 13.51
CA TYR A 375 0.44 3.45 13.98
C TYR A 375 0.44 4.16 15.33
N GLU A 376 -0.48 5.10 15.57
CA GLU A 376 -0.64 5.78 16.87
C GLU A 376 -0.82 4.78 18.03
N SER A 377 -1.53 3.68 17.81
CA SER A 377 -1.70 2.64 18.83
C SER A 377 -0.38 1.97 19.24
N HIS A 378 0.70 2.13 18.47
CA HIS A 378 2.04 1.61 18.76
C HIS A 378 2.95 2.67 19.41
N THR A 379 2.47 3.89 19.65
CA THR A 379 3.23 4.92 20.37
C THR A 379 3.55 4.46 21.79
N ALA A 380 2.57 3.96 22.54
CA ALA A 380 2.79 3.43 23.88
C ALA A 380 1.90 2.21 24.13
N PHE A 381 2.52 1.09 24.51
CA PHE A 381 1.80 -0.14 24.88
C PHE A 381 2.70 -1.05 25.71
N THR A 382 2.16 -2.15 26.20
CA THR A 382 2.92 -3.11 27.02
C THR A 382 2.56 -4.54 26.67
N LEU A 383 3.55 -5.42 26.71
CA LEU A 383 3.37 -6.87 26.66
C LEU A 383 3.71 -7.41 28.06
N PRO A 384 2.73 -7.54 28.98
CA PRO A 384 3.01 -7.84 30.37
C PRO A 384 3.85 -9.10 30.55
N GLY A 385 4.98 -8.95 31.26
CA GLY A 385 5.97 -9.99 31.46
C GLY A 385 6.96 -10.21 30.31
N LEU A 386 6.99 -9.34 29.30
CA LEU A 386 7.97 -9.41 28.21
C LEU A 386 8.80 -8.12 28.04
N TYR A 387 8.15 -6.99 27.75
CA TYR A 387 8.73 -5.63 27.73
C TYR A 387 7.60 -4.58 27.70
N ARG A 388 7.96 -3.33 27.94
CA ARG A 388 7.08 -2.15 27.79
C ARG A 388 7.59 -1.26 26.67
N VAL A 389 6.68 -0.71 25.87
CA VAL A 389 6.99 0.33 24.87
C VAL A 389 6.50 1.65 25.43
N VAL A 390 7.43 2.50 25.85
CA VAL A 390 7.16 3.83 26.39
C VAL A 390 6.92 4.80 25.24
N HIS A 391 7.80 4.75 24.24
CA HIS A 391 7.67 5.52 23.00
C HIS A 391 8.15 4.70 21.81
N GLY A 392 7.23 4.03 21.12
CA GLY A 392 7.50 3.10 20.02
C GLY A 392 7.55 3.76 18.64
N ILE A 393 6.69 4.73 18.40
CA ILE A 393 6.61 5.49 17.15
C ILE A 393 5.91 6.83 17.41
N ASP A 394 6.32 7.88 16.70
CA ASP A 394 5.69 9.20 16.76
C ASP A 394 4.86 9.43 15.48
N VAL A 395 3.57 9.74 15.62
CA VAL A 395 2.68 10.04 14.47
C VAL A 395 3.10 11.31 13.73
N PHE A 396 3.86 12.19 14.36
CA PHE A 396 4.45 13.37 13.75
C PHE A 396 5.80 13.10 13.09
N ASP A 397 6.33 11.86 13.14
CA ASP A 397 7.61 11.56 12.51
C ASP A 397 7.54 11.90 11.01
N PRO A 398 8.47 12.73 10.51
CA PRO A 398 8.46 13.13 9.11
C PRO A 398 8.75 11.99 8.14
N LYS A 399 8.94 10.75 8.59
CA LYS A 399 9.01 9.56 7.74
C LYS A 399 7.63 9.11 7.22
N PHE A 400 6.52 9.54 7.84
CA PHE A 400 5.17 9.17 7.40
C PHE A 400 4.72 9.97 6.17
N ASN A 401 4.28 9.25 5.13
CA ASN A 401 3.73 9.82 3.91
C ASN A 401 2.46 9.09 3.49
N ILE A 402 1.37 9.83 3.28
CA ILE A 402 0.14 9.25 2.73
C ILE A 402 0.27 9.22 1.21
N VAL A 403 0.27 8.01 0.66
CA VAL A 403 0.25 7.77 -0.80
C VAL A 403 -0.84 6.75 -1.06
N SER A 404 -2.04 7.26 -1.34
CA SER A 404 -3.23 6.43 -1.52
C SER A 404 -3.15 5.62 -2.82
N PRO A 405 -3.48 4.32 -2.81
CA PRO A 405 -3.52 3.51 -4.02
C PRO A 405 -4.73 3.85 -4.90
N GLY A 406 -4.75 3.29 -6.10
CA GLY A 406 -5.86 3.43 -7.04
C GLY A 406 -6.47 2.09 -7.45
N ALA A 407 -7.33 2.14 -8.47
CA ALA A 407 -7.82 0.97 -9.19
C ALA A 407 -7.10 0.81 -10.53
N ASP A 408 -6.93 -0.42 -11.01
CA ASP A 408 -6.39 -0.69 -12.35
C ASP A 408 -7.35 -0.17 -13.42
N MET A 409 -6.96 0.92 -14.11
CA MET A 409 -7.80 1.60 -15.09
C MET A 409 -8.06 0.80 -16.37
N SER A 410 -7.34 -0.30 -16.59
CA SER A 410 -7.63 -1.24 -17.68
C SER A 410 -8.82 -2.15 -17.34
N ILE A 411 -9.09 -2.36 -16.04
CA ILE A 411 -10.16 -3.22 -15.52
C ILE A 411 -11.37 -2.37 -15.11
N TYR A 412 -11.13 -1.30 -14.37
CA TYR A 412 -12.14 -0.41 -13.81
C TYR A 412 -12.04 0.94 -14.51
N PHE A 413 -13.08 1.30 -15.23
CA PHE A 413 -13.16 2.53 -16.01
C PHE A 413 -14.63 2.97 -16.10
N PRO A 414 -14.90 4.25 -16.40
CA PRO A 414 -16.26 4.79 -16.44
C PRO A 414 -17.21 3.97 -17.30
N PHE A 415 -18.42 3.69 -16.79
CA PHE A 415 -19.47 2.96 -17.51
C PHE A 415 -19.94 3.63 -18.82
N THR A 416 -19.61 4.92 -18.99
CA THR A 416 -19.89 5.77 -20.15
C THR A 416 -18.95 5.50 -21.33
N GLU A 417 -17.78 4.88 -21.12
CA GLU A 417 -16.85 4.52 -22.19
C GLU A 417 -17.31 3.27 -22.94
N LYS A 418 -18.34 3.43 -23.80
CA LYS A 418 -19.02 2.32 -24.48
C LYS A 418 -18.10 1.45 -25.35
N ASP A 419 -17.07 2.03 -25.96
CA ASP A 419 -16.12 1.32 -26.81
C ASP A 419 -15.23 0.31 -26.06
N LYS A 420 -15.02 0.51 -24.75
CA LYS A 420 -14.22 -0.39 -23.91
C LYS A 420 -15.06 -1.46 -23.21
N ARG A 421 -16.39 -1.39 -23.29
CA ARG A 421 -17.30 -2.29 -22.54
C ARG A 421 -17.13 -3.74 -22.98
N LEU A 422 -17.09 -4.65 -22.01
CA LEU A 422 -16.96 -6.09 -22.25
C LEU A 422 -18.33 -6.73 -22.50
N THR A 423 -19.02 -6.30 -23.56
CA THR A 423 -20.41 -6.70 -23.84
C THR A 423 -20.62 -8.20 -24.03
N ALA A 424 -19.58 -8.92 -24.47
CA ALA A 424 -19.59 -10.39 -24.54
C ALA A 424 -19.84 -11.07 -23.19
N LEU A 425 -19.58 -10.39 -22.06
CA LEU A 425 -19.84 -10.90 -20.72
C LEU A 425 -21.29 -10.64 -20.24
N HIS A 426 -22.06 -9.81 -20.93
CA HIS A 426 -23.39 -9.38 -20.47
C HIS A 426 -24.35 -10.55 -20.26
N GLY A 427 -24.40 -11.53 -21.17
CA GLY A 427 -25.23 -12.72 -20.97
C GLY A 427 -24.87 -13.52 -19.71
N SER A 428 -23.58 -13.61 -19.37
CA SER A 428 -23.13 -14.26 -18.14
C SER A 428 -23.46 -13.46 -16.88
N ILE A 429 -23.42 -12.13 -16.96
CA ILE A 429 -23.78 -11.21 -15.87
C ILE A 429 -25.29 -11.22 -15.65
N GLU A 430 -26.08 -11.22 -16.72
CA GLU A 430 -27.54 -11.30 -16.66
C GLU A 430 -28.00 -12.61 -16.02
N SER A 431 -27.42 -13.75 -16.38
CA SER A 431 -27.69 -15.02 -15.70
C SER A 431 -27.28 -14.93 -14.22
N LEU A 432 -26.10 -14.38 -13.92
CA LEU A 432 -25.64 -14.23 -12.54
C LEU A 432 -26.60 -13.40 -11.67
N ILE A 433 -27.20 -12.34 -12.21
CA ILE A 433 -28.08 -11.42 -11.46
C ILE A 433 -29.55 -11.89 -11.47
N TYR A 434 -30.06 -12.35 -12.61
CA TYR A 434 -31.51 -12.48 -12.85
C TYR A 434 -32.01 -13.90 -13.08
N ASP A 435 -31.14 -14.91 -13.14
CA ASP A 435 -31.56 -16.31 -13.27
C ASP A 435 -32.31 -16.74 -11.99
N PRO A 436 -33.58 -17.17 -12.06
CA PRO A 436 -34.35 -17.55 -10.88
C PRO A 436 -33.84 -18.84 -10.22
N GLU A 437 -32.99 -19.63 -10.88
CA GLU A 437 -32.46 -20.87 -10.33
C GLU A 437 -31.68 -20.62 -9.03
N GLN A 438 -31.88 -21.51 -8.06
CA GLN A 438 -31.18 -21.49 -6.78
C GLN A 438 -30.06 -22.52 -6.84
N ASN A 439 -28.81 -22.09 -6.73
CA ASN A 439 -27.66 -22.97 -6.85
C ASN A 439 -26.48 -22.48 -5.99
N ASP A 440 -25.36 -23.16 -6.14
CA ASP A 440 -24.10 -22.91 -5.42
C ASP A 440 -23.41 -21.58 -5.76
N VAL A 441 -23.85 -20.90 -6.83
CA VAL A 441 -23.33 -19.62 -7.29
C VAL A 441 -24.23 -18.48 -6.85
N HIS A 442 -25.55 -18.68 -6.79
CA HIS A 442 -26.49 -17.63 -6.40
C HIS A 442 -27.77 -18.14 -5.73
N ILE A 443 -28.25 -17.36 -4.76
CA ILE A 443 -29.48 -17.57 -3.99
C ILE A 443 -30.34 -16.29 -4.06
N GLY A 444 -31.66 -16.45 -4.01
CA GLY A 444 -32.64 -15.39 -4.24
C GLY A 444 -32.90 -15.15 -5.73
N HIS A 445 -33.85 -14.29 -6.03
CA HIS A 445 -34.19 -13.84 -7.39
C HIS A 445 -34.80 -12.44 -7.34
N LEU A 446 -34.82 -11.76 -8.48
CA LEU A 446 -35.34 -10.40 -8.61
C LEU A 446 -36.56 -10.42 -9.54
N ASP A 447 -37.73 -10.01 -9.02
CA ASP A 447 -38.99 -9.99 -9.77
C ASP A 447 -39.05 -8.80 -10.72
N ASP A 448 -38.64 -7.62 -10.25
CA ASP A 448 -38.71 -6.37 -10.98
C ASP A 448 -37.32 -5.95 -11.49
N ARG A 449 -37.03 -6.27 -12.75
CA ARG A 449 -35.77 -5.91 -13.42
C ARG A 449 -35.64 -4.41 -13.74
N SER A 450 -36.74 -3.65 -13.62
CA SER A 450 -36.71 -2.20 -13.91
C SER A 450 -36.17 -1.38 -12.74
N LYS A 451 -36.14 -1.95 -11.53
CA LYS A 451 -35.58 -1.29 -10.35
C LYS A 451 -34.06 -1.18 -10.45
N PRO A 452 -33.48 -0.04 -10.04
CA PRO A 452 -32.04 0.07 -9.84
C PRO A 452 -31.51 -0.99 -8.87
N ILE A 453 -30.25 -1.34 -9.02
CA ILE A 453 -29.58 -2.29 -8.13
C ILE A 453 -28.76 -1.55 -7.07
N LEU A 454 -29.05 -1.83 -5.81
CA LEU A 454 -28.15 -1.56 -4.69
C LEU A 454 -27.16 -2.72 -4.58
N PHE A 455 -25.90 -2.45 -4.84
CA PHE A 455 -24.86 -3.46 -4.99
C PHE A 455 -23.83 -3.40 -3.86
N SER A 456 -23.42 -4.55 -3.35
CA SER A 456 -22.27 -4.67 -2.45
C SER A 456 -21.43 -5.88 -2.81
N MET A 457 -20.11 -5.76 -2.69
CA MET A 457 -19.15 -6.83 -2.92
C MET A 457 -18.03 -6.79 -1.89
N ALA A 458 -17.85 -7.87 -1.14
CA ALA A 458 -16.75 -8.04 -0.20
C ALA A 458 -16.58 -9.51 0.20
N ARG A 459 -15.59 -9.79 1.06
CA ARG A 459 -15.57 -11.05 1.81
C ARG A 459 -16.74 -11.10 2.80
N LEU A 460 -17.19 -12.30 3.13
CA LEU A 460 -18.22 -12.52 4.13
C LEU A 460 -17.55 -12.77 5.48
N ASP A 461 -17.36 -11.70 6.25
CA ASP A 461 -16.84 -11.74 7.61
C ASP A 461 -17.57 -10.69 8.48
N ARG A 462 -17.42 -10.80 9.81
CA ARG A 462 -18.14 -9.95 10.77
C ARG A 462 -17.81 -8.46 10.60
N VAL A 463 -16.56 -8.14 10.24
CA VAL A 463 -16.11 -6.76 10.08
C VAL A 463 -16.71 -6.14 8.82
N LYS A 464 -16.77 -6.89 7.73
CA LYS A 464 -17.39 -6.44 6.47
C LYS A 464 -18.90 -6.24 6.57
N ASN A 465 -19.56 -6.88 7.53
CA ASN A 465 -20.94 -6.58 7.94
C ASN A 465 -21.97 -6.62 6.78
N MET A 466 -21.80 -7.58 5.87
CA MET A 466 -22.73 -7.80 4.75
C MET A 466 -24.12 -8.17 5.24
N THR A 467 -24.21 -8.99 6.30
CA THR A 467 -25.49 -9.37 6.92
C THR A 467 -26.19 -8.16 7.56
N GLY A 468 -25.43 -7.20 8.11
CA GLY A 468 -25.99 -5.94 8.63
C GLY A 468 -26.63 -5.07 7.55
N LEU A 469 -26.04 -5.00 6.35
CA LEU A 469 -26.65 -4.33 5.19
C LEU A 469 -27.95 -5.01 4.78
N VAL A 470 -27.95 -6.35 4.70
CA VAL A 470 -29.15 -7.11 4.35
C VAL A 470 -30.25 -6.87 5.38
N GLU A 471 -29.94 -6.88 6.67
CA GLU A 471 -30.90 -6.58 7.74
C GLU A 471 -31.45 -5.14 7.63
N ALA A 472 -30.59 -4.14 7.43
CA ALA A 472 -30.99 -2.74 7.28
C ALA A 472 -31.92 -2.52 6.07
N TYR A 473 -31.58 -3.13 4.93
CA TYR A 473 -32.43 -3.15 3.74
C TYR A 473 -33.77 -3.82 4.02
N SER A 474 -33.76 -4.96 4.71
CA SER A 474 -34.94 -5.77 4.99
C SER A 474 -35.98 -5.04 5.83
N LYS A 475 -35.53 -4.23 6.81
CA LYS A 475 -36.37 -3.45 7.72
C LYS A 475 -36.95 -2.17 7.08
N ASN A 476 -36.35 -1.66 6.01
CA ASN A 476 -36.77 -0.41 5.39
C ASN A 476 -37.68 -0.65 4.17
N ALA A 477 -38.99 -0.58 4.38
CA ALA A 477 -39.98 -0.80 3.32
C ALA A 477 -39.86 0.21 2.16
N LYS A 478 -39.48 1.47 2.44
CA LYS A 478 -39.28 2.49 1.41
C LYS A 478 -38.12 2.11 0.49
N LEU A 479 -36.97 1.71 1.05
CA LEU A 479 -35.81 1.27 0.28
C LEU A 479 -36.13 0.05 -0.59
N ARG A 480 -36.78 -0.98 -0.02
CA ARG A 480 -37.25 -2.18 -0.75
C ARG A 480 -38.18 -1.87 -1.92
N SER A 481 -39.01 -0.83 -1.78
CA SER A 481 -39.92 -0.41 -2.85
C SER A 481 -39.18 0.25 -4.03
N LEU A 482 -38.01 0.85 -3.78
CA LEU A 482 -37.26 1.65 -4.75
C LEU A 482 -36.21 0.83 -5.53
N VAL A 483 -35.54 -0.12 -4.88
CA VAL A 483 -34.38 -0.83 -5.45
C VAL A 483 -34.40 -2.32 -5.18
N ASN A 484 -33.61 -3.08 -5.95
CA ASN A 484 -33.25 -4.47 -5.65
C ASN A 484 -31.90 -4.51 -4.91
N LEU A 485 -31.70 -5.47 -4.01
CA LEU A 485 -30.42 -5.66 -3.33
C LEU A 485 -29.65 -6.84 -3.93
N VAL A 486 -28.42 -6.58 -4.39
CA VAL A 486 -27.48 -7.61 -4.89
C VAL A 486 -26.22 -7.59 -4.02
N VAL A 487 -25.90 -8.73 -3.39
CA VAL A 487 -24.73 -8.90 -2.53
C VAL A 487 -23.84 -9.99 -3.10
N VAL A 488 -22.57 -9.67 -3.39
CA VAL A 488 -21.53 -10.64 -3.74
C VAL A 488 -20.65 -10.86 -2.52
N ALA A 489 -20.82 -11.98 -1.81
CA ALA A 489 -20.04 -12.25 -0.60
C ALA A 489 -19.96 -13.74 -0.26
N GLY A 490 -18.74 -14.20 0.05
CA GLY A 490 -18.48 -15.53 0.61
C GLY A 490 -19.01 -16.71 -0.21
N TYR A 491 -19.07 -17.89 0.40
CA TYR A 491 -19.84 -19.02 -0.11
C TYR A 491 -21.28 -18.96 0.39
N ASN A 492 -22.19 -19.65 -0.30
CA ASN A 492 -23.60 -19.73 0.10
C ASN A 492 -23.97 -20.99 0.89
N ASP A 493 -23.03 -21.92 1.10
CA ASP A 493 -23.18 -23.13 1.90
C ASP A 493 -22.05 -23.22 2.95
N VAL A 494 -22.43 -23.43 4.21
CA VAL A 494 -21.52 -23.63 5.35
C VAL A 494 -20.52 -24.76 5.10
N LYS A 495 -20.89 -25.79 4.33
CA LYS A 495 -20.03 -26.95 4.04
C LYS A 495 -18.81 -26.60 3.17
N LYS A 496 -18.86 -25.46 2.48
CA LYS A 496 -17.79 -24.99 1.59
C LYS A 496 -16.78 -24.10 2.28
N SER A 497 -17.16 -23.52 3.42
CA SER A 497 -16.26 -22.72 4.23
C SER A 497 -15.57 -23.57 5.30
N LYS A 498 -14.33 -23.22 5.60
CA LYS A 498 -13.58 -23.71 6.77
C LYS A 498 -13.34 -22.58 7.79
N ASP A 499 -13.75 -21.36 7.45
CA ASP A 499 -13.60 -20.18 8.28
C ASP A 499 -14.82 -20.04 9.20
N ARG A 500 -14.57 -19.94 10.51
CA ARG A 500 -15.65 -19.92 11.50
C ARG A 500 -16.48 -18.64 11.45
N GLU A 501 -15.89 -17.51 11.08
CA GLU A 501 -16.63 -16.25 10.96
C GLU A 501 -17.51 -16.27 9.72
N GLU A 502 -16.98 -16.73 8.59
CA GLU A 502 -17.77 -16.90 7.36
C GLU A 502 -18.93 -17.88 7.57
N ILE A 503 -18.71 -19.02 8.23
CA ILE A 503 -19.79 -19.98 8.55
C ILE A 503 -20.92 -19.30 9.35
N ALA A 504 -20.59 -18.56 10.40
CA ALA A 504 -21.59 -17.86 11.21
C ALA A 504 -22.35 -16.79 10.41
N GLU A 505 -21.66 -16.06 9.53
CA GLU A 505 -22.29 -15.05 8.67
C GLU A 505 -23.14 -15.69 7.56
N ILE A 506 -22.78 -16.88 7.05
CA ILE A 506 -23.62 -17.68 6.13
C ILE A 506 -24.93 -18.06 6.80
N GLU A 507 -24.88 -18.61 8.02
CA GLU A 507 -26.07 -19.00 8.79
C GLU A 507 -26.99 -17.79 9.02
N LYS A 508 -26.41 -16.67 9.45
CA LYS A 508 -27.14 -15.41 9.64
C LYS A 508 -27.75 -14.88 8.34
N MET A 509 -27.05 -14.96 7.22
CA MET A 509 -27.58 -14.55 5.91
C MET A 509 -28.83 -15.36 5.54
N HIS A 510 -28.79 -16.69 5.70
CA HIS A 510 -29.93 -17.57 5.46
C HIS A 510 -31.12 -17.27 6.40
N GLU A 511 -30.83 -17.00 7.68
CA GLU A 511 -31.85 -16.62 8.66
C GLU A 511 -32.56 -15.31 8.26
N LEU A 512 -31.80 -14.28 7.85
CA LEU A 512 -32.36 -13.01 7.41
C LEU A 512 -33.24 -13.16 6.16
N ILE A 513 -32.78 -13.92 5.16
CA ILE A 513 -33.53 -14.21 3.94
C ILE A 513 -34.90 -14.81 4.26
N LYS A 514 -34.92 -15.80 5.17
CA LYS A 514 -36.15 -16.47 5.60
C LYS A 514 -37.05 -15.55 6.43
N THR A 515 -36.47 -14.83 7.38
CA THR A 515 -37.20 -13.98 8.34
C THR A 515 -37.92 -12.83 7.65
N TYR A 516 -37.27 -12.19 6.67
CA TYR A 516 -37.81 -10.99 6.01
C TYR A 516 -38.43 -11.24 4.63
N ASN A 517 -38.53 -12.52 4.24
CA ASN A 517 -39.04 -13.00 2.95
C ASN A 517 -38.46 -12.17 1.77
N LEU A 518 -37.15 -12.33 1.55
CA LEU A 518 -36.40 -11.47 0.63
C LEU A 518 -36.44 -11.90 -0.84
N PHE A 519 -37.02 -13.06 -1.13
CA PHE A 519 -37.17 -13.55 -2.49
C PHE A 519 -38.01 -12.56 -3.32
N GLY A 520 -37.60 -12.33 -4.57
CA GLY A 520 -38.16 -11.32 -5.46
C GLY A 520 -37.50 -9.94 -5.39
N GLN A 521 -36.70 -9.65 -4.34
CA GLN A 521 -36.09 -8.34 -4.11
C GLN A 521 -34.60 -8.41 -3.72
N PHE A 522 -34.06 -9.62 -3.60
CA PHE A 522 -32.71 -9.88 -3.11
C PHE A 522 -32.02 -10.98 -3.91
N ARG A 523 -30.73 -10.76 -4.17
CA ARG A 523 -29.85 -11.70 -4.85
C ARG A 523 -28.51 -11.78 -4.12
N TRP A 524 -28.20 -12.96 -3.60
CA TRP A 524 -26.90 -13.28 -3.03
C TRP A 524 -26.09 -14.09 -4.02
N ILE A 525 -24.90 -13.61 -4.36
CA ILE A 525 -23.96 -14.23 -5.29
C ILE A 525 -22.70 -14.64 -4.51
N SER A 526 -22.23 -15.87 -4.74
CA SER A 526 -20.97 -16.39 -4.18
C SER A 526 -19.76 -15.58 -4.70
N ALA A 527 -18.67 -15.59 -3.95
CA ALA A 527 -17.46 -14.80 -4.22
C ALA A 527 -16.97 -14.88 -5.68
N GLN A 528 -16.62 -13.72 -6.24
CA GLN A 528 -16.21 -13.58 -7.64
C GLN A 528 -14.71 -13.30 -7.76
N THR A 529 -13.98 -14.19 -8.42
CA THR A 529 -12.50 -14.12 -8.52
C THR A 529 -11.99 -13.48 -9.82
N ASN A 530 -12.84 -13.32 -10.84
CA ASN A 530 -12.45 -12.75 -12.12
C ASN A 530 -12.60 -11.22 -12.11
N ARG A 531 -11.49 -10.49 -11.97
CA ARG A 531 -11.46 -9.02 -11.91
C ARG A 531 -12.04 -8.36 -13.16
N ALA A 532 -11.80 -8.90 -14.36
CA ALA A 532 -12.34 -8.33 -15.61
C ALA A 532 -13.87 -8.40 -15.64
N ARG A 533 -14.45 -9.54 -15.23
CA ARG A 533 -15.91 -9.66 -15.06
C ARG A 533 -16.43 -8.76 -13.95
N ASN A 534 -15.71 -8.63 -12.84
CA ASN A 534 -16.10 -7.75 -11.73
C ASN A 534 -16.13 -6.27 -12.17
N GLY A 535 -15.15 -5.82 -12.94
CA GLY A 535 -15.16 -4.47 -13.53
C GLY A 535 -16.38 -4.24 -14.41
N GLU A 536 -16.73 -5.22 -15.25
CA GLU A 536 -17.94 -5.12 -16.10
C GLU A 536 -19.23 -5.20 -15.27
N LEU A 537 -19.25 -5.99 -14.18
CA LEU A 537 -20.38 -6.05 -13.25
C LEU A 537 -20.64 -4.66 -12.64
N TYR A 538 -19.61 -3.96 -12.13
CA TYR A 538 -19.77 -2.59 -11.62
C TYR A 538 -20.40 -1.65 -12.66
N ARG A 539 -19.92 -1.69 -13.91
CA ARG A 539 -20.46 -0.87 -15.01
C ARG A 539 -21.88 -1.29 -15.41
N TYR A 540 -22.19 -2.58 -15.36
CA TYR A 540 -23.54 -3.09 -15.60
C TYR A 540 -24.52 -2.60 -14.53
N ILE A 541 -24.12 -2.59 -13.25
CA ILE A 541 -24.92 -1.98 -12.17
C ILE A 541 -25.11 -0.48 -12.41
N ALA A 542 -24.08 0.24 -12.87
CA ALA A 542 -24.18 1.64 -13.22
C ALA A 542 -25.18 1.90 -14.36
N ASP A 543 -25.28 1.01 -15.36
CA ASP A 543 -26.31 1.11 -16.42
C ASP A 543 -27.75 1.02 -15.85
N THR A 544 -27.96 0.40 -14.68
CA THR A 544 -29.27 0.37 -13.98
C THR A 544 -29.55 1.62 -13.14
N HIS A 545 -28.67 2.64 -13.18
CA HIS A 545 -28.67 3.76 -12.23
C HIS A 545 -28.65 3.30 -10.76
N GLY A 546 -27.94 2.19 -10.50
CA GLY A 546 -27.75 1.61 -9.18
C GLY A 546 -26.79 2.40 -8.30
N ALA A 547 -26.44 1.83 -7.14
CA ALA A 547 -25.41 2.40 -6.26
C ALA A 547 -24.60 1.28 -5.59
N PHE A 548 -23.38 1.58 -5.16
CA PHE A 548 -22.54 0.70 -4.37
C PHE A 548 -22.68 0.99 -2.87
N VAL A 549 -22.64 -0.04 -2.03
CA VAL A 549 -22.65 0.10 -0.56
C VAL A 549 -21.51 -0.68 0.06
N GLN A 550 -20.72 -0.01 0.89
CA GLN A 550 -19.73 -0.61 1.76
C GLN A 550 -20.19 -0.43 3.23
N PRO A 551 -20.78 -1.48 3.87
CA PRO A 551 -21.40 -1.39 5.20
C PRO A 551 -20.50 -1.84 6.38
N ALA A 552 -19.18 -1.96 6.18
CA ALA A 552 -18.27 -2.51 7.17
C ALA A 552 -18.28 -1.72 8.48
N LEU A 553 -18.17 -2.43 9.60
CA LEU A 553 -17.98 -1.83 10.93
C LEU A 553 -16.71 -0.97 10.96
N TYR A 554 -15.68 -1.40 10.25
CA TYR A 554 -14.46 -0.67 10.00
C TYR A 554 -13.83 -1.12 8.67
N GLU A 555 -13.35 -0.18 7.86
CA GLU A 555 -12.67 -0.47 6.59
C GLU A 555 -11.35 0.27 6.51
N ALA A 556 -10.21 -0.43 6.53
CA ALA A 556 -8.90 0.24 6.61
C ALA A 556 -8.61 1.19 5.44
N PHE A 557 -9.01 0.80 4.22
CA PHE A 557 -8.92 1.65 3.03
C PHE A 557 -10.20 1.58 2.20
N GLY A 558 -10.54 0.39 1.70
CA GLY A 558 -11.74 0.17 0.88
C GLY A 558 -11.46 0.24 -0.62
N LEU A 559 -10.64 -0.68 -1.16
CA LEU A 559 -10.41 -0.77 -2.62
C LEU A 559 -11.71 -0.89 -3.41
N THR A 560 -12.72 -1.59 -2.89
CA THR A 560 -14.02 -1.72 -3.56
C THR A 560 -14.78 -0.39 -3.68
N VAL A 561 -14.53 0.57 -2.77
CA VAL A 561 -15.05 1.95 -2.86
C VAL A 561 -14.39 2.66 -4.04
N VAL A 562 -13.06 2.57 -4.14
CA VAL A 562 -12.29 3.13 -5.26
C VAL A 562 -12.71 2.49 -6.59
N GLU A 563 -12.85 1.17 -6.66
CA GLU A 563 -13.29 0.43 -7.85
C GLU A 563 -14.69 0.87 -8.29
N ALA A 564 -15.65 0.97 -7.36
CA ALA A 564 -17.01 1.42 -7.66
C ALA A 564 -17.03 2.86 -8.20
N MET A 565 -16.34 3.78 -7.51
CA MET A 565 -16.25 5.19 -7.92
C MET A 565 -15.54 5.34 -9.27
N THR A 566 -14.50 4.54 -9.55
CA THR A 566 -13.78 4.52 -10.84
C THR A 566 -14.68 4.09 -11.99
N CYS A 567 -15.62 3.18 -11.73
CA CYS A 567 -16.63 2.77 -12.70
C CYS A 567 -17.78 3.79 -12.88
N GLY A 568 -17.79 4.87 -12.09
CA GLY A 568 -18.85 5.89 -12.09
C GLY A 568 -20.09 5.47 -11.29
N LEU A 569 -19.97 4.53 -10.36
CA LEU A 569 -21.10 4.08 -9.54
C LEU A 569 -21.19 4.93 -8.25
N PRO A 570 -22.29 5.68 -8.01
CA PRO A 570 -22.51 6.39 -6.75
C PRO A 570 -22.36 5.45 -5.56
N THR A 571 -21.61 5.88 -4.55
CA THR A 571 -21.14 4.99 -3.48
C THR A 571 -21.54 5.51 -2.10
N PHE A 572 -22.08 4.60 -1.28
CA PHE A 572 -22.30 4.73 0.15
C PHE A 572 -21.22 3.92 0.87
N ALA A 573 -20.45 4.51 1.78
CA ALA A 573 -19.42 3.76 2.50
C ALA A 573 -19.39 4.13 3.98
N THR A 574 -18.91 3.20 4.81
CA THR A 574 -18.72 3.40 6.24
C THR A 574 -17.89 4.65 6.54
N LEU A 575 -18.27 5.40 7.57
CA LEU A 575 -17.49 6.54 8.07
C LEU A 575 -16.32 6.11 8.97
N HIS A 576 -16.23 4.82 9.31
CA HIS A 576 -15.17 4.28 10.17
C HIS A 576 -14.09 3.63 9.32
N GLY A 577 -12.93 4.28 9.23
CA GLY A 577 -11.81 3.83 8.42
C GLY A 577 -11.56 4.70 7.18
N GLY A 578 -10.74 4.19 6.26
CA GLY A 578 -10.29 4.87 5.06
C GLY A 578 -11.37 5.44 4.13
N PRO A 579 -12.57 4.83 3.97
CA PRO A 579 -13.60 5.40 3.11
C PRO A 579 -14.06 6.81 3.50
N ALA A 580 -13.92 7.17 4.78
CA ALA A 580 -14.23 8.51 5.28
C ALA A 580 -13.32 9.62 4.72
N GLU A 581 -12.13 9.24 4.22
CA GLU A 581 -11.21 10.15 3.51
C GLU A 581 -11.42 10.09 2.00
N ILE A 582 -11.84 8.94 1.47
CA ILE A 582 -12.08 8.74 0.04
C ILE A 582 -13.27 9.58 -0.43
N ILE A 583 -14.38 9.50 0.31
CA ILE A 583 -15.64 10.14 -0.03
C ILE A 583 -15.75 11.53 0.61
N GLU A 584 -16.25 12.48 -0.17
CA GLU A 584 -16.74 13.77 0.31
C GLU A 584 -18.26 13.70 0.40
N HIS A 585 -18.78 13.61 1.63
CA HIS A 585 -20.20 13.34 1.90
C HIS A 585 -21.12 14.33 1.16
N GLY A 586 -22.04 13.79 0.35
CA GLY A 586 -22.99 14.56 -0.46
C GLY A 586 -22.40 15.18 -1.73
N ILE A 587 -21.10 15.04 -1.97
CA ILE A 587 -20.40 15.58 -3.15
C ILE A 587 -19.99 14.43 -4.07
N SER A 588 -19.07 13.57 -3.63
CA SER A 588 -18.53 12.44 -4.43
C SER A 588 -19.09 11.07 -4.02
N GLY A 589 -19.95 11.04 -3.01
CA GLY A 589 -20.59 9.85 -2.45
C GLY A 589 -21.23 10.16 -1.11
N PHE A 590 -21.57 9.14 -0.33
CA PHE A 590 -22.20 9.30 0.97
C PHE A 590 -21.52 8.45 2.04
N HIS A 591 -21.46 9.01 3.25
CA HIS A 591 -21.05 8.27 4.44
C HIS A 591 -22.24 7.64 5.12
N ILE A 592 -22.10 6.39 5.56
CA ILE A 592 -23.06 5.68 6.40
C ILE A 592 -22.39 5.27 7.71
N ASP A 593 -23.16 5.24 8.80
CA ASP A 593 -22.70 4.69 10.07
C ASP A 593 -23.27 3.27 10.24
N PRO A 594 -22.44 2.22 10.20
CA PRO A 594 -22.89 0.84 10.34
C PRO A 594 -23.48 0.54 11.73
N TYR A 595 -23.22 1.39 12.74
CA TYR A 595 -23.84 1.30 14.07
C TYR A 595 -25.24 1.94 14.14
N HIS A 596 -25.65 2.65 13.08
CA HIS A 596 -26.98 3.25 12.93
C HIS A 596 -27.65 2.79 11.62
N PRO A 597 -27.93 1.48 11.47
CA PRO A 597 -28.37 0.88 10.21
C PRO A 597 -29.67 1.48 9.65
N ASP A 598 -30.61 1.89 10.52
CA ASP A 598 -31.88 2.51 10.08
C ASP A 598 -31.65 3.87 9.42
N GLN A 599 -30.68 4.65 9.91
CA GLN A 599 -30.30 5.93 9.30
C GLN A 599 -29.60 5.72 7.97
N ALA A 600 -28.72 4.70 7.88
CA ALA A 600 -28.07 4.32 6.63
C ALA A 600 -29.10 3.90 5.57
N ALA A 601 -30.07 3.05 5.95
CA ALA A 601 -31.14 2.63 5.04
C ALA A 601 -32.03 3.79 4.58
N THR A 602 -32.34 4.72 5.49
CA THR A 602 -33.10 5.94 5.17
C THR A 602 -32.34 6.83 4.19
N LEU A 603 -31.04 7.04 4.41
CA LEU A 603 -30.19 7.84 3.51
C LEU A 603 -30.15 7.23 2.10
N MET A 604 -30.01 5.91 2.00
CA MET A 604 -30.06 5.21 0.71
C MET A 604 -31.43 5.38 0.04
N ALA A 605 -32.52 5.25 0.79
CA ALA A 605 -33.88 5.42 0.26
C ALA A 605 -34.10 6.85 -0.27
N ASP A 606 -33.65 7.86 0.48
CA ASP A 606 -33.79 9.27 0.10
C ASP A 606 -32.94 9.62 -1.13
N PHE A 607 -31.78 8.99 -1.31
CA PHE A 607 -30.98 9.14 -2.54
C PHE A 607 -31.73 8.62 -3.76
N PHE A 608 -32.27 7.40 -3.72
CA PHE A 608 -33.02 6.84 -4.86
C PHE A 608 -34.34 7.57 -5.10
N GLU A 609 -35.00 8.06 -4.05
CA GLU A 609 -36.17 8.93 -4.21
C GLU A 609 -35.82 10.24 -4.92
N LYS A 610 -34.71 10.89 -4.54
CA LYS A 610 -34.21 12.08 -5.24
C LYS A 610 -33.84 11.79 -6.69
N CYS A 611 -33.19 10.65 -6.97
CA CYS A 611 -32.86 10.26 -8.35
C CYS A 611 -34.12 10.01 -9.20
N LYS A 612 -35.21 9.52 -8.59
CA LYS A 612 -36.49 9.35 -9.29
C LYS A 612 -37.15 10.70 -9.61
N GLN A 613 -36.97 11.72 -8.76
CA GLN A 613 -37.48 13.08 -8.98
C GLN A 613 -36.60 13.88 -9.95
N ASP A 614 -35.29 13.71 -9.87
CA ASP A 614 -34.28 14.35 -10.71
C ASP A 614 -33.19 13.33 -11.11
N PRO A 615 -33.29 12.73 -12.30
CA PRO A 615 -32.29 11.78 -12.79
C PRO A 615 -30.88 12.37 -12.89
N ASN A 616 -30.74 13.70 -13.03
CA ASN A 616 -29.43 14.35 -13.06
C ASN A 616 -28.72 14.28 -11.71
N HIS A 617 -29.45 14.04 -10.60
CA HIS A 617 -28.84 13.87 -9.30
C HIS A 617 -27.87 12.69 -9.27
N TRP A 618 -28.25 11.56 -9.89
CA TRP A 618 -27.40 10.37 -9.98
C TRP A 618 -26.12 10.67 -10.78
N VAL A 619 -26.28 11.31 -11.94
CA VAL A 619 -25.16 11.68 -12.83
C VAL A 619 -24.19 12.63 -12.13
N LYS A 620 -24.71 13.62 -11.40
CA LYS A 620 -23.89 14.56 -10.64
C LYS A 620 -23.02 13.87 -9.59
N ILE A 621 -23.56 12.90 -8.85
CA ILE A 621 -22.77 12.15 -7.85
C ILE A 621 -21.77 11.23 -8.55
N SER A 622 -22.15 10.59 -9.66
CA SER A 622 -21.26 9.77 -10.50
C SER A 622 -20.05 10.57 -10.99
N ASP A 623 -20.27 11.73 -11.62
CA ASP A 623 -19.21 12.59 -12.17
C ASP A 623 -18.28 13.12 -11.07
N ARG A 624 -18.83 13.50 -9.92
CA ARG A 624 -18.04 13.93 -8.76
C ARG A 624 -17.24 12.78 -8.13
N GLY A 625 -17.78 11.56 -8.15
CA GLY A 625 -17.07 10.34 -7.77
C GLY A 625 -15.86 10.10 -8.68
N LEU A 626 -16.06 10.17 -10.00
CA LEU A 626 -15.00 10.03 -11.00
C LEU A 626 -13.92 11.11 -10.84
N GLN A 627 -14.32 12.38 -10.71
CA GLN A 627 -13.41 13.50 -10.47
C GLN A 627 -12.54 13.24 -9.24
N ARG A 628 -13.16 12.82 -8.12
CA ARG A 628 -12.44 12.50 -6.88
C ARG A 628 -11.38 11.42 -7.07
N ILE A 629 -11.68 10.37 -7.85
CA ILE A 629 -10.71 9.30 -8.15
C ILE A 629 -9.53 9.83 -8.96
N TYR A 630 -9.79 10.56 -10.06
CA TYR A 630 -8.72 11.06 -10.92
C TYR A 630 -7.76 12.02 -10.21
N GLU A 631 -8.26 12.80 -9.25
CA GLU A 631 -7.45 13.77 -8.50
C GLU A 631 -6.59 13.14 -7.38
N LYS A 632 -6.96 11.95 -6.86
CA LYS A 632 -6.42 11.44 -5.59
C LYS A 632 -6.02 9.97 -5.58
N TYR A 633 -6.76 9.10 -6.29
CA TYR A 633 -6.72 7.65 -6.10
C TYR A 633 -6.40 6.92 -7.41
N THR A 634 -5.24 7.23 -7.99
CA THR A 634 -4.74 6.58 -9.21
C THR A 634 -3.34 6.00 -8.99
N TRP A 635 -3.05 4.88 -9.65
CA TRP A 635 -1.71 4.29 -9.61
C TRP A 635 -0.63 5.15 -10.27
N LYS A 636 -1.04 6.06 -11.17
CA LYS A 636 -0.15 7.06 -11.76
C LYS A 636 0.35 8.06 -10.71
N ILE A 637 -0.57 8.70 -9.99
CA ILE A 637 -0.20 9.63 -8.89
C ILE A 637 0.60 8.90 -7.82
N TYR A 638 0.23 7.64 -7.53
CA TYR A 638 0.95 6.80 -6.58
C TYR A 638 2.42 6.60 -6.98
N SER A 639 2.69 6.15 -8.20
CA SER A 639 4.04 5.84 -8.68
C SER A 639 4.89 7.10 -8.82
N GLU A 640 4.33 8.20 -9.32
CA GLU A 640 4.99 9.50 -9.37
C GLU A 640 5.45 9.94 -7.97
N ARG A 641 4.56 9.84 -6.98
CA ARG A 641 4.87 10.22 -5.60
C ARG A 641 5.88 9.27 -4.97
N LEU A 642 5.72 7.96 -5.14
CA LEU A 642 6.67 6.96 -4.61
C LEU A 642 8.09 7.18 -5.13
N MET A 643 8.25 7.43 -6.42
CA MET A 643 9.56 7.70 -7.04
C MET A 643 10.19 9.00 -6.51
N THR A 644 9.38 10.04 -6.31
CA THR A 644 9.85 11.29 -5.70
C THR A 644 10.26 11.09 -4.23
N LEU A 645 9.47 10.35 -3.45
CA LEU A 645 9.82 10.01 -2.06
C LEU A 645 11.11 9.21 -1.99
N ALA A 646 11.25 8.16 -2.80
CA ALA A 646 12.47 7.36 -2.86
C ALA A 646 13.69 8.24 -3.15
N GLY A 647 13.52 9.24 -4.02
CA GLY A 647 14.58 10.19 -4.32
C GLY A 647 14.93 11.10 -3.14
N VAL A 648 13.95 11.79 -2.57
CA VAL A 648 14.13 12.73 -1.46
C VAL A 648 14.69 12.02 -0.22
N TYR A 649 14.12 10.87 0.17
CA TYR A 649 14.62 10.10 1.32
C TYR A 649 15.99 9.46 1.07
N GLY A 650 16.33 9.14 -0.19
CA GLY A 650 17.68 8.71 -0.57
C GLY A 650 18.72 9.79 -0.31
N PHE A 651 18.43 11.03 -0.71
CA PHE A 651 19.28 12.18 -0.38
C PHE A 651 19.34 12.44 1.13
N TRP A 652 18.20 12.42 1.83
CA TRP A 652 18.19 12.57 3.28
C TRP A 652 19.01 11.53 4.01
N LYS A 653 18.93 10.27 3.58
CA LYS A 653 19.72 9.17 4.13
C LYS A 653 21.23 9.42 3.97
N TYR A 654 21.64 10.04 2.87
CA TYR A 654 23.02 10.47 2.65
C TYR A 654 23.43 11.55 3.65
N VAL A 655 22.63 12.61 3.81
CA VAL A 655 22.92 13.76 4.68
C VAL A 655 22.87 13.39 6.17
N SER A 656 21.89 12.59 6.60
CA SER A 656 21.65 12.27 8.01
C SER A 656 22.36 11.00 8.49
N LYS A 657 23.34 10.48 7.75
CA LYS A 657 23.93 9.15 7.98
C LYS A 657 24.57 9.01 9.36
N LEU A 658 25.17 10.08 9.89
CA LEU A 658 25.83 10.07 11.20
C LEU A 658 24.79 10.01 12.35
N GLU A 659 23.66 10.71 12.20
CA GLU A 659 22.62 10.86 13.23
C GLU A 659 21.77 9.60 13.44
N ARG A 660 21.75 8.67 12.47
CA ARG A 660 20.97 7.43 12.55
C ARG A 660 21.76 6.23 13.10
N ARG A 661 23.03 6.42 13.47
CA ARG A 661 23.92 5.30 13.85
C ARG A 661 23.52 4.68 15.18
N GLU A 662 23.10 5.49 16.14
CA GLU A 662 22.66 5.09 17.48
C GLU A 662 21.37 4.27 17.38
N THR A 663 20.37 4.79 16.66
CA THR A 663 19.09 4.10 16.39
C THR A 663 19.34 2.74 15.75
N ARG A 664 20.25 2.68 14.78
CA ARG A 664 20.62 1.44 14.09
C ARG A 664 21.18 0.40 15.06
N ARG A 665 22.11 0.78 15.96
CA ARG A 665 22.66 -0.15 16.96
C ARG A 665 21.63 -0.59 18.00
N TYR A 666 20.75 0.31 18.41
CA TYR A 666 19.65 -0.02 19.33
C TYR A 666 18.71 -1.07 18.72
N LEU A 667 18.34 -0.89 17.45
CA LEU A 667 17.51 -1.84 16.70
C LEU A 667 18.21 -3.19 16.47
N GLU A 668 19.50 -3.18 16.13
CA GLU A 668 20.29 -4.41 16.02
C GLU A 668 20.28 -5.20 17.33
N MET A 669 20.52 -4.53 18.46
CA MET A 669 20.49 -5.15 19.77
C MET A 669 19.11 -5.72 20.08
N PHE A 670 18.05 -4.96 19.81
CA PHE A 670 16.67 -5.40 20.05
C PHE A 670 16.30 -6.61 19.16
N TYR A 671 16.71 -6.62 17.90
CA TYR A 671 16.56 -7.77 17.01
C TYR A 671 17.30 -9.01 17.54
N ILE A 672 18.59 -8.86 17.86
CA ILE A 672 19.46 -9.98 18.24
C ILE A 672 19.08 -10.57 19.59
N LEU A 673 18.80 -9.72 20.57
CA LEU A 673 18.58 -10.14 21.96
C LEU A 673 17.11 -10.44 22.26
N LYS A 674 16.16 -9.83 21.54
CA LYS A 674 14.72 -10.05 21.82
C LYS A 674 14.02 -10.84 20.73
N LEU A 675 14.04 -10.38 19.48
CA LEU A 675 13.28 -11.05 18.43
C LEU A 675 13.80 -12.47 18.17
N ARG A 676 15.13 -12.65 18.05
CA ARG A 676 15.69 -14.00 17.86
C ARG A 676 15.36 -14.95 19.01
N GLU A 677 15.30 -14.46 20.24
CA GLU A 677 14.92 -15.28 21.40
C GLU A 677 13.46 -15.74 21.31
N LEU A 678 12.55 -14.81 21.03
CA LEU A 678 11.11 -15.08 20.83
C LEU A 678 10.87 -16.09 19.70
N VAL A 679 11.62 -15.94 18.62
CA VAL A 679 11.57 -16.86 17.48
C VAL A 679 12.01 -18.27 17.89
N ARG A 680 13.10 -18.40 18.67
CA ARG A 680 13.55 -19.71 19.18
C ARG A 680 12.54 -20.35 20.11
N SER A 681 11.87 -19.58 20.98
CA SER A 681 10.82 -20.12 21.84
C SER A 681 9.59 -20.57 21.06
N SER A 682 9.21 -19.86 19.99
CA SER A 682 8.08 -20.25 19.12
C SER A 682 8.30 -21.61 18.42
N LEU A 683 9.54 -21.90 18.00
CA LEU A 683 9.91 -23.18 17.40
C LEU A 683 9.73 -24.36 18.37
N SER A 684 9.99 -24.15 19.66
CA SER A 684 9.83 -25.18 20.69
C SER A 684 8.36 -25.47 21.05
N ALA A 685 7.45 -24.53 20.76
CA ALA A 685 6.03 -24.63 21.05
C ALA A 685 5.17 -25.09 19.86
N SER A 686 5.68 -25.04 18.63
CA SER A 686 4.89 -25.31 17.42
C SER A 686 4.78 -26.83 17.10
N PRO A 687 3.57 -27.41 17.01
CA PRO A 687 3.37 -28.83 16.69
C PRO A 687 3.77 -29.20 15.25
N LEU A 688 4.08 -28.22 14.39
CA LEU A 688 4.59 -28.46 13.03
C LEU A 688 5.97 -29.14 13.00
N VAL A 689 6.77 -29.01 14.07
CA VAL A 689 8.03 -29.76 14.22
C VAL A 689 7.77 -31.18 14.72
N ALA A 690 6.67 -31.43 15.44
CA ALA A 690 6.32 -32.74 15.99
C ALA A 690 5.79 -33.73 14.92
N HIS A 691 5.42 -33.25 13.73
CA HIS A 691 4.86 -34.08 12.64
C HIS A 691 5.72 -34.13 11.37
N SER A 692 7.00 -33.76 11.48
CA SER A 692 8.02 -34.00 10.44
C SER A 692 9.01 -35.12 10.81
N ASN A 693 8.59 -36.06 11.67
CA ASN A 693 9.23 -37.36 11.82
C ASN A 693 8.56 -38.39 10.90
#